data_AF-W0I4P2-F1
#
_entry.id   AF-W0I4P2-F1
#
_cell.length_a   1.000
_cell.length_b   1.000
_cell.length_c   1.000
_cell.angle_alpha   90.00
_cell.angle_beta   90.00
_cell.angle_gamma   90.00
#
_symmetry.space_group_name_H-M   'P 1'
#
loop_
_entity.id
_entity.type
_entity.pdbx_description
1 polymer ?
#
loop_
_entity_poly.entity_id
_entity_poly.type
_entity_poly.pdbx_seq_one_letter_code
_entity_poly.pdbx_strand_id
1 'polypeptide(L)'
;MKRSGILALLFVFAMLLSPLAAAEQGPAPDIIYISIRTNQETGITDVAKGDLDIFLWSVSGGSFKDLPQDVLNNLRLIKTASSYYDIEMNPVHDDDNPYLVTVGDKKYFNPFAIREVRFAMNWLISRQYVVQNILQGSGAPMLGGIRPSTGANPYFEPVYKALGISATADVAKAQKMVEEAMKKAADELAKQGHKLELKTDAEGKQWWYFDGEPVTVKFIIRIEDERKDEGLYVADLIEKFFHFKVERLLWDRRKASSTVYLSDPKNYEWNLYTAGWVSMANLKWPDDYTAWWYASWYGWLPAPVGWEMKPTLTVKDFIDYIGGPDEAVEKLGLKYYVGDKLKEIYDWTVEEVTKLLVLNNVEVNGKKYVLEEGNVDQYWDLQKISMGLGIMDSQKVFVAECWEYFPVNKNRVKSIARDVSSGLWTRWSLITAETPDKVLNVAEFSATGALFMSAFNPIGGIDDVYASAIWRVVRDTPVYTDLSTGTYIPVRCEFKVERGPVKVPDDAVIYNSTLDKWVAAHAGEEAKAKVTYDCKLSNWHDGQPMTMADFKYSIAFTYEWAHKDGDNDPYYDEKVASAAETLAQIKGYRFVDEDTIEVYTDFIHPVADDVIAANNAVWPSLPWQLLYAMGELVAKGQEYGASQKYSFSEEAEGVAQLDLLIKDHVADLKKVLEALKAKKAVPAAIADDVKDPTPGYDALIKWIDAHGHAVVSNGPFYIERYDPDKIFVELKAFRDPTYPFGPDYWKQKLILAKLELAGINVPTRVFTGDDLKIEVKANMVVEYPTEGTQPADRGFVYIEVRDEKGNIVFGPEKAKLTKAGVFELVVPGAKTANWEAGRYDIYVKGGLIEGVTSFTEKKTVVVIKKQVTSPTTSSPSPSPTTSSPSPTTSSPTTSETSPTKTGVCGPAALLGLALIPLLLRRRK
;
A
#
# COMPACT_ATOMS: atom_id res chain seq x y z
N MET A 1 39.67 34.86 -67.40
CA MET A 1 38.33 35.46 -67.62
C MET A 1 37.38 34.91 -66.55
N LYS A 2 36.30 35.64 -66.20
CA LYS A 2 35.28 35.25 -65.18
C LYS A 2 35.81 34.96 -63.76
N ARG A 3 35.73 35.94 -62.86
CA ARG A 3 35.67 35.73 -61.40
C ARG A 3 34.22 35.42 -61.02
N SER A 4 33.92 34.23 -60.50
CA SER A 4 32.62 33.89 -59.88
C SER A 4 32.80 32.67 -58.97
N GLY A 5 33.03 32.91 -57.68
CA GLY A 5 33.32 31.86 -56.70
C GLY A 5 33.71 32.47 -55.36
N ILE A 6 32.70 32.78 -54.54
CA ILE A 6 32.81 33.17 -53.12
C ILE A 6 31.42 33.22 -52.44
N LEU A 7 30.33 33.45 -53.19
CA LEU A 7 28.98 33.64 -52.64
C LEU A 7 28.20 32.35 -52.30
N ALA A 8 28.73 31.16 -52.59
CA ALA A 8 28.00 29.89 -52.40
C ALA A 8 28.19 29.24 -51.00
N LEU A 9 29.17 29.69 -50.22
CA LEU A 9 29.54 29.09 -48.92
C LEU A 9 28.84 29.73 -47.70
N LEU A 10 28.10 30.83 -47.90
CA LEU A 10 27.38 31.55 -46.83
C LEU A 10 25.90 31.16 -46.70
N PHE A 11 25.35 30.36 -47.62
CA PHE A 11 23.92 30.00 -47.64
C PHE A 11 23.59 28.57 -47.18
N VAL A 12 24.60 27.78 -46.79
CA VAL A 12 24.42 26.40 -46.29
C VAL A 12 24.55 26.32 -44.76
N PHE A 13 24.95 27.41 -44.09
CA PHE A 13 25.17 27.46 -42.63
C PHE A 13 24.14 28.31 -41.88
N ALA A 14 23.01 28.64 -42.51
CA ALA A 14 21.99 29.57 -42.00
C ALA A 14 20.58 28.95 -41.80
N MET A 15 20.45 27.62 -41.95
CA MET A 15 19.18 26.91 -41.77
C MET A 15 19.39 25.55 -41.06
N LEU A 16 19.71 25.60 -39.76
CA LEU A 16 19.33 24.58 -38.76
C LEU A 16 19.74 25.02 -37.33
N LEU A 17 19.48 26.29 -37.01
CA LEU A 17 19.39 26.80 -35.65
C LEU A 17 18.01 27.42 -35.41
N SER A 18 16.98 26.60 -35.62
CA SER A 18 15.85 26.67 -34.70
C SER A 18 16.44 26.49 -33.29
N PRO A 19 16.09 27.32 -32.29
CA PRO A 19 16.42 26.96 -30.92
C PRO A 19 15.79 25.59 -30.66
N LEU A 20 16.57 24.63 -30.17
CA LEU A 20 15.98 23.62 -29.31
C LEU A 20 15.35 24.41 -28.17
N ALA A 21 14.02 24.45 -28.12
CA ALA A 21 13.35 24.87 -26.91
C ALA A 21 13.88 23.96 -25.81
N ALA A 22 14.51 24.54 -24.78
CA ALA A 22 15.02 23.77 -23.67
C ALA A 22 13.88 22.91 -23.13
N ALA A 23 14.13 21.62 -22.92
CA ALA A 23 13.11 20.72 -22.41
C ALA A 23 12.58 21.30 -21.10
N GLU A 24 11.27 21.51 -21.02
CA GLU A 24 10.65 22.09 -19.84
C GLU A 24 10.88 21.15 -18.65
N GLN A 25 11.65 21.59 -17.66
CA GLN A 25 11.89 20.80 -16.44
C GLN A 25 10.76 21.01 -15.44
N GLY A 26 10.55 20.04 -14.57
CA GLY A 26 9.55 20.07 -13.51
C GLY A 26 8.25 19.32 -13.84
N PRO A 27 7.23 19.47 -12.97
CA PRO A 27 5.95 18.75 -13.03
C PRO A 27 5.02 19.23 -14.16
N ALA A 28 3.87 18.57 -14.34
CA ALA A 28 2.92 18.92 -15.39
C ALA A 28 2.17 20.26 -15.14
N PRO A 29 1.64 20.55 -13.92
CA PRO A 29 1.17 21.90 -13.58
C PRO A 29 2.33 22.90 -13.49
N ASP A 30 2.06 24.18 -13.79
CA ASP A 30 2.93 25.32 -13.45
C ASP A 30 2.64 25.85 -12.04
N ILE A 31 1.36 25.81 -11.62
CA ILE A 31 0.87 26.33 -10.34
C ILE A 31 -0.11 25.33 -9.72
N ILE A 32 -0.01 25.10 -8.42
CA ILE A 32 -1.05 24.45 -7.62
C ILE A 32 -1.54 25.43 -6.55
N TYR A 33 -2.85 25.64 -6.51
CA TYR A 33 -3.51 26.35 -5.40
C TYR A 33 -4.18 25.31 -4.50
N ILE A 34 -3.77 25.24 -3.23
CA ILE A 34 -4.42 24.39 -2.22
C ILE A 34 -5.17 25.25 -1.22
N SER A 35 -6.38 24.81 -0.89
CA SER A 35 -7.31 25.40 0.08
C SER A 35 -7.97 24.29 0.91
N ILE A 36 -8.90 24.61 1.81
CA ILE A 36 -9.72 23.59 2.50
C ILE A 36 -11.20 23.66 2.11
N ARG A 37 -11.94 22.61 2.48
CA ARG A 37 -13.40 22.64 2.71
C ARG A 37 -13.71 22.03 4.08
N THR A 38 -14.60 22.68 4.83
CA THR A 38 -15.11 22.20 6.13
C THR A 38 -16.28 21.21 5.99
N ASN A 39 -16.73 20.95 4.75
CA ASN A 39 -17.84 20.07 4.42
C ASN A 39 -17.50 19.25 3.14
N GLN A 40 -17.70 17.94 3.19
CA GLN A 40 -17.31 17.03 2.10
C GLN A 40 -18.18 17.17 0.84
N GLU A 41 -19.49 17.34 0.98
CA GLU A 41 -20.41 17.56 -0.15
C GLU A 41 -20.08 18.84 -0.94
N THR A 42 -19.63 19.89 -0.24
CA THR A 42 -19.12 21.12 -0.85
C THR A 42 -17.85 20.83 -1.66
N GLY A 43 -16.91 20.04 -1.13
CA GLY A 43 -15.72 19.59 -1.88
C GLY A 43 -16.08 18.79 -3.14
N ILE A 44 -16.98 17.81 -3.02
CA ILE A 44 -17.45 17.00 -4.17
C ILE A 44 -18.12 17.89 -5.24
N THR A 45 -19.02 18.79 -4.83
CA THR A 45 -19.77 19.63 -5.78
C THR A 45 -18.94 20.74 -6.40
N ASP A 46 -17.96 21.31 -5.70
CA ASP A 46 -16.98 22.26 -6.27
C ASP A 46 -16.12 21.59 -7.36
N VAL A 47 -15.69 20.35 -7.13
CA VAL A 47 -15.00 19.55 -8.17
C VAL A 47 -15.92 19.28 -9.35
N ALA A 48 -17.19 18.96 -9.13
CA ALA A 48 -18.15 18.70 -10.21
C ALA A 48 -18.51 19.94 -11.05
N LYS A 49 -18.42 21.15 -10.48
CA LYS A 49 -18.55 22.43 -11.20
C LYS A 49 -17.29 22.76 -12.00
N GLY A 50 -16.11 22.38 -11.49
CA GLY A 50 -14.81 22.80 -12.00
C GLY A 50 -14.20 24.00 -11.26
N ASP A 51 -14.79 24.39 -10.13
CA ASP A 51 -14.19 25.35 -9.18
C ASP A 51 -12.97 24.72 -8.48
N LEU A 52 -12.94 23.39 -8.40
CA LEU A 52 -11.80 22.55 -8.05
C LEU A 52 -11.52 21.52 -9.15
N ASP A 53 -10.26 21.10 -9.24
CA ASP A 53 -9.82 19.97 -10.06
C ASP A 53 -9.78 18.67 -9.26
N ILE A 54 -9.32 18.75 -8.00
CA ILE A 54 -9.13 17.62 -7.09
C ILE A 54 -9.64 18.02 -5.71
N PHE A 55 -10.52 17.23 -5.12
CA PHE A 55 -10.72 17.23 -3.67
C PHE A 55 -9.77 16.17 -3.10
N LEU A 56 -8.66 16.61 -2.50
CA LEU A 56 -7.58 15.78 -1.99
C LEU A 56 -7.95 15.21 -0.61
N TRP A 57 -9.14 14.62 -0.56
CA TRP A 57 -9.65 13.87 0.57
C TRP A 57 -10.54 12.74 0.05
N SER A 58 -10.32 11.53 0.54
CA SER A 58 -11.11 10.36 0.18
C SER A 58 -12.38 10.29 1.02
N VAL A 59 -13.53 10.03 0.39
CA VAL A 59 -14.83 9.93 1.08
C VAL A 59 -15.52 8.59 0.81
N SER A 60 -16.27 8.10 1.80
CA SER A 60 -17.06 6.86 1.71
C SER A 60 -17.98 6.87 0.48
N GLY A 61 -18.13 5.72 -0.18
CA GLY A 61 -18.95 5.58 -1.39
C GLY A 61 -20.42 5.96 -1.21
N GLY A 62 -20.93 5.88 0.02
CA GLY A 62 -22.27 6.37 0.39
C GLY A 62 -22.47 7.85 0.04
N SER A 63 -21.44 8.69 0.19
CA SER A 63 -21.49 10.14 -0.07
C SER A 63 -21.74 10.52 -1.54
N PHE A 64 -21.62 9.57 -2.47
CA PHE A 64 -21.91 9.78 -3.90
C PHE A 64 -23.27 9.23 -4.34
N LYS A 65 -23.84 8.31 -3.56
CA LYS A 65 -24.95 7.44 -3.98
C LYS A 65 -26.24 8.20 -4.30
N ASP A 66 -26.53 9.23 -3.52
CA ASP A 66 -27.74 10.04 -3.64
C ASP A 66 -27.49 11.40 -4.34
N LEU A 67 -26.29 11.61 -4.90
CA LEU A 67 -25.96 12.84 -5.64
C LEU A 67 -26.62 12.86 -7.03
N PRO A 68 -26.98 14.05 -7.56
CA PRO A 68 -27.53 14.19 -8.91
C PRO A 68 -26.62 13.62 -10.01
N GLN A 69 -27.19 12.97 -11.02
CA GLN A 69 -26.43 12.32 -12.09
C GLN A 69 -25.57 13.31 -12.90
N ASP A 70 -25.98 14.58 -13.01
CA ASP A 70 -25.21 15.65 -13.65
C ASP A 70 -23.96 16.05 -12.84
N VAL A 71 -24.02 15.99 -11.51
CA VAL A 71 -22.84 16.09 -10.63
C VAL A 71 -21.90 14.91 -10.89
N LEU A 72 -22.43 13.67 -10.81
CA LEU A 72 -21.65 12.45 -10.98
C LEU A 72 -21.00 12.32 -12.38
N ASN A 73 -21.67 12.80 -13.43
CA ASN A 73 -21.15 12.75 -14.81
C ASN A 73 -19.84 13.56 -15.01
N ASN A 74 -19.64 14.62 -14.22
CA ASN A 74 -18.45 15.48 -14.26
C ASN A 74 -17.29 14.95 -13.41
N LEU A 75 -17.50 13.90 -12.61
CA LEU A 75 -16.51 13.33 -11.71
C LEU A 75 -15.81 12.10 -12.29
N ARG A 76 -14.50 12.02 -12.07
CA ARG A 76 -13.71 10.77 -12.05
C ARG A 76 -13.50 10.45 -10.57
N LEU A 77 -14.09 9.35 -10.10
CA LEU A 77 -13.93 8.88 -8.73
C LEU A 77 -12.70 7.98 -8.65
N ILE A 78 -11.63 8.45 -8.03
CA ILE A 78 -10.39 7.68 -7.88
C ILE A 78 -10.44 6.92 -6.55
N LYS A 79 -10.63 5.61 -6.64
CA LYS A 79 -10.69 4.70 -5.48
C LYS A 79 -9.38 4.74 -4.68
N THR A 80 -9.51 4.72 -3.36
CA THR A 80 -8.51 4.24 -2.40
C THR A 80 -9.10 3.15 -1.51
N ALA A 81 -8.21 2.36 -0.89
CA ALA A 81 -8.46 1.32 0.09
C ALA A 81 -7.60 1.59 1.36
N SER A 82 -7.43 2.87 1.72
CA SER A 82 -6.56 3.29 2.81
C SER A 82 -7.07 2.89 4.20
N SER A 83 -8.39 2.83 4.42
CA SER A 83 -8.98 2.51 5.72
C SER A 83 -9.45 1.05 5.83
N TYR A 84 -9.37 0.45 7.02
CA TYR A 84 -9.79 -0.93 7.31
C TYR A 84 -10.11 -1.12 8.80
N TYR A 85 -11.06 -2.01 9.11
CA TYR A 85 -11.63 -2.20 10.45
C TYR A 85 -11.43 -3.63 10.98
N ASP A 86 -11.39 -3.74 12.31
CA ASP A 86 -11.35 -4.99 13.07
C ASP A 86 -12.09 -4.85 14.41
N ILE A 87 -12.52 -5.99 14.95
CA ILE A 87 -12.99 -6.10 16.34
C ILE A 87 -11.82 -6.59 17.19
N GLU A 88 -11.34 -5.71 18.06
CA GLU A 88 -10.36 -5.97 19.11
C GLU A 88 -11.06 -6.67 20.29
N MET A 89 -10.43 -7.68 20.88
CA MET A 89 -10.91 -8.42 22.05
C MET A 89 -9.87 -8.39 23.17
N ASN A 90 -10.29 -8.01 24.37
CA ASN A 90 -9.46 -8.02 25.57
C ASN A 90 -9.35 -9.44 26.15
N PRO A 91 -8.18 -10.10 26.09
CA PRO A 91 -8.00 -11.47 26.57
C PRO A 91 -7.57 -11.55 28.03
N VAL A 92 -7.58 -10.42 28.76
CA VAL A 92 -7.05 -10.32 30.13
C VAL A 92 -7.68 -11.31 31.10
N HIS A 93 -6.83 -11.85 31.96
CA HIS A 93 -7.16 -12.78 33.03
C HIS A 93 -6.10 -12.71 34.15
N ASP A 94 -6.39 -13.34 35.29
CA ASP A 94 -5.48 -13.51 36.42
C ASP A 94 -4.41 -14.55 36.09
N ASP A 95 -3.17 -14.33 36.54
CA ASP A 95 -2.00 -15.16 36.23
C ASP A 95 -2.15 -16.63 36.71
N ASP A 96 -3.08 -16.89 37.63
CA ASP A 96 -3.43 -18.22 38.17
C ASP A 96 -4.73 -18.82 37.59
N ASN A 97 -5.47 -18.10 36.74
CA ASN A 97 -6.78 -18.54 36.24
C ASN A 97 -7.09 -18.02 34.81
N PRO A 98 -7.24 -18.89 33.80
CA PRO A 98 -7.44 -18.51 32.39
C PRO A 98 -8.86 -18.02 32.02
N TYR A 99 -9.72 -17.77 33.02
CA TYR A 99 -11.13 -17.40 32.85
C TYR A 99 -11.56 -16.17 33.63
N LEU A 100 -10.86 -15.85 34.73
CA LEU A 100 -11.25 -14.81 35.67
C LEU A 100 -10.26 -13.64 35.64
N VAL A 101 -10.74 -12.45 35.96
CA VAL A 101 -9.91 -11.27 36.24
C VAL A 101 -10.38 -10.62 37.54
N THR A 102 -9.44 -10.27 38.41
CA THR A 102 -9.70 -9.69 39.73
C THR A 102 -9.46 -8.19 39.71
N VAL A 103 -10.48 -7.39 40.01
CA VAL A 103 -10.40 -5.92 40.10
C VAL A 103 -10.86 -5.47 41.48
N GLY A 104 -9.91 -5.00 42.29
CA GLY A 104 -10.11 -4.82 43.73
C GLY A 104 -10.47 -6.16 44.39
N ASP A 105 -11.49 -6.17 45.24
CA ASP A 105 -11.97 -7.38 45.94
C ASP A 105 -12.89 -8.28 45.08
N LYS A 106 -13.19 -7.91 43.81
CA LYS A 106 -14.17 -8.63 42.98
C LYS A 106 -13.52 -9.36 41.80
N LYS A 107 -13.82 -10.66 41.69
CA LYS A 107 -13.57 -11.47 40.49
C LYS A 107 -14.68 -11.30 39.46
N TYR A 108 -14.30 -11.22 38.19
CA TYR A 108 -15.16 -11.19 37.02
C TYR A 108 -14.80 -12.34 36.08
N PHE A 109 -15.78 -12.94 35.42
CA PHE A 109 -15.53 -13.90 34.34
C PHE A 109 -15.37 -13.16 33.00
N ASN A 110 -14.25 -13.39 32.31
CA ASN A 110 -14.00 -12.83 30.97
C ASN A 110 -14.18 -13.91 29.90
N PRO A 111 -15.31 -13.94 29.15
CA PRO A 111 -15.49 -14.92 28.08
C PRO A 111 -14.44 -14.77 26.96
N PHE A 112 -13.86 -13.59 26.78
CA PHE A 112 -12.84 -13.33 25.75
C PHE A 112 -11.41 -13.65 26.18
N ALA A 113 -11.16 -14.04 27.45
CA ALA A 113 -9.93 -14.73 27.82
C ALA A 113 -9.85 -16.11 27.13
N ILE A 114 -11.01 -16.73 26.87
CA ILE A 114 -11.13 -18.02 26.19
C ILE A 114 -10.88 -17.85 24.69
N ARG A 115 -9.77 -18.40 24.22
CA ARG A 115 -9.34 -18.36 22.81
C ARG A 115 -10.39 -18.94 21.85
N GLU A 116 -11.07 -20.02 22.23
CA GLU A 116 -12.13 -20.62 21.41
C GLU A 116 -13.34 -19.68 21.22
N VAL A 117 -13.62 -18.81 22.19
CA VAL A 117 -14.70 -17.79 22.11
C VAL A 117 -14.26 -16.63 21.22
N ARG A 118 -13.02 -16.15 21.35
CA ARG A 118 -12.42 -15.18 20.41
C ARG A 118 -12.47 -15.71 18.98
N PHE A 119 -11.97 -16.92 18.77
CA PHE A 119 -11.87 -17.55 17.45
C PHE A 119 -13.23 -17.77 16.79
N ALA A 120 -14.28 -18.09 17.57
CA ALA A 120 -15.65 -18.23 17.10
C ALA A 120 -16.22 -16.95 16.44
N MET A 121 -15.73 -15.76 16.82
CA MET A 121 -16.16 -14.47 16.23
C MET A 121 -15.94 -14.43 14.70
N ASN A 122 -14.94 -15.14 14.17
CA ASN A 122 -14.68 -15.23 12.73
C ASN A 122 -15.84 -15.82 11.92
N TRP A 123 -16.69 -16.63 12.55
CA TRP A 123 -17.89 -17.21 11.93
C TRP A 123 -19.19 -16.56 12.43
N LEU A 124 -19.15 -15.81 13.53
CA LEU A 124 -20.30 -15.03 13.98
C LEU A 124 -20.54 -13.82 13.05
N ILE A 125 -19.48 -13.07 12.73
CA ILE A 125 -19.58 -11.81 11.98
C ILE A 125 -19.66 -12.09 10.47
N SER A 126 -20.78 -11.73 9.84
CA SER A 126 -20.88 -11.75 8.37
C SER A 126 -20.23 -10.50 7.80
N ARG A 127 -18.98 -10.64 7.36
CA ARG A 127 -18.22 -9.58 6.68
C ARG A 127 -18.89 -9.12 5.39
N GLN A 128 -19.60 -10.02 4.71
CA GLN A 128 -20.48 -9.67 3.59
C GLN A 128 -21.61 -8.72 4.02
N TYR A 129 -22.21 -8.90 5.21
CA TYR A 129 -23.23 -7.97 5.73
C TYR A 129 -22.61 -6.60 6.06
N VAL A 130 -21.43 -6.57 6.70
CA VAL A 130 -20.70 -5.31 6.96
C VAL A 130 -20.44 -4.56 5.64
N VAL A 131 -19.93 -5.24 4.62
CA VAL A 131 -19.68 -4.62 3.31
C VAL A 131 -20.97 -4.21 2.59
N GLN A 132 -22.01 -5.05 2.54
CA GLN A 132 -23.20 -4.81 1.71
C GLN A 132 -24.25 -3.91 2.37
N ASN A 133 -24.39 -3.95 3.69
CA ASN A 133 -25.46 -3.29 4.43
C ASN A 133 -24.99 -2.08 5.23
N ILE A 134 -23.79 -2.14 5.83
CA ILE A 134 -23.22 -1.03 6.62
C ILE A 134 -22.40 -0.11 5.70
N LEU A 135 -21.38 -0.62 5.02
CA LEU A 135 -20.58 0.13 4.04
C LEU A 135 -21.28 0.33 2.67
N GLN A 136 -22.52 -0.15 2.52
CA GLN A 136 -23.37 -0.01 1.32
C GLN A 136 -22.73 -0.47 -0.02
N GLY A 137 -21.77 -1.39 0.03
CA GLY A 137 -20.96 -1.87 -1.10
C GLY A 137 -19.58 -1.22 -1.24
N SER A 138 -19.26 -0.23 -0.40
CA SER A 138 -18.01 0.52 -0.41
C SER A 138 -16.90 -0.15 0.41
N GLY A 139 -16.59 -1.41 0.09
CA GLY A 139 -15.54 -2.16 0.80
C GLY A 139 -15.32 -3.58 0.29
N ALA A 140 -14.34 -4.27 0.90
CA ALA A 140 -14.04 -5.68 0.66
C ALA A 140 -13.97 -6.46 1.98
N PRO A 141 -14.50 -7.72 2.05
CA PRO A 141 -14.36 -8.56 3.23
C PRO A 141 -12.89 -8.84 3.55
N MET A 142 -12.45 -8.52 4.76
CA MET A 142 -11.06 -8.70 5.21
C MET A 142 -10.99 -9.86 6.20
N LEU A 143 -10.18 -10.88 5.90
CA LEU A 143 -10.19 -12.18 6.61
C LEU A 143 -9.01 -12.36 7.58
N GLY A 144 -8.12 -11.36 7.66
CA GLY A 144 -6.93 -11.30 8.51
C GLY A 144 -6.23 -9.94 8.29
N GLY A 145 -5.10 -9.70 8.97
CA GLY A 145 -4.40 -8.40 8.98
C GLY A 145 -3.78 -7.91 7.66
N ILE A 146 -4.11 -8.53 6.52
CA ILE A 146 -3.61 -8.15 5.19
C ILE A 146 -4.80 -7.71 4.32
N ARG A 147 -4.78 -6.45 3.91
CA ARG A 147 -5.83 -5.78 3.12
C ARG A 147 -6.02 -6.44 1.74
N PRO A 148 -7.25 -6.80 1.32
CA PRO A 148 -7.54 -7.36 -0.01
C PRO A 148 -6.94 -6.61 -1.22
N SER A 149 -6.82 -5.29 -1.15
CA SER A 149 -6.26 -4.43 -2.21
C SER A 149 -4.73 -4.26 -2.16
N THR A 150 -4.00 -5.01 -1.32
CA THR A 150 -2.51 -5.00 -1.28
C THR A 150 -1.88 -6.12 -2.10
N GLY A 151 -0.68 -5.87 -2.64
CA GLY A 151 0.07 -6.86 -3.42
C GLY A 151 0.38 -8.18 -2.68
N ALA A 152 0.41 -8.16 -1.35
CA ALA A 152 0.68 -9.33 -0.51
C ALA A 152 -0.53 -10.25 -0.28
N ASN A 153 -1.78 -9.79 -0.39
CA ASN A 153 -2.97 -10.58 -0.05
C ASN A 153 -3.10 -11.96 -0.75
N PRO A 154 -2.74 -12.13 -2.05
CA PRO A 154 -2.85 -13.42 -2.74
C PRO A 154 -2.03 -14.56 -2.11
N TYR A 155 -1.03 -14.26 -1.27
CA TYR A 155 -0.23 -15.26 -0.56
C TYR A 155 -0.93 -15.83 0.69
N PHE A 156 -1.93 -15.12 1.23
CA PHE A 156 -2.66 -15.50 2.45
C PHE A 156 -4.03 -16.17 2.16
N GLU A 157 -4.52 -16.10 0.92
CA GLU A 157 -5.69 -16.88 0.46
C GLU A 157 -5.69 -18.38 0.88
N PRO A 158 -4.54 -19.11 0.86
CA PRO A 158 -4.49 -20.50 1.33
C PRO A 158 -4.81 -20.64 2.82
N VAL A 159 -4.38 -19.70 3.67
CA VAL A 159 -4.60 -19.72 5.12
C VAL A 159 -6.09 -19.59 5.44
N TYR A 160 -6.77 -18.60 4.84
CA TYR A 160 -8.20 -18.39 5.05
C TYR A 160 -9.03 -19.62 4.63
N LYS A 161 -8.63 -20.29 3.54
CA LYS A 161 -9.26 -21.51 3.03
C LYS A 161 -8.99 -22.71 3.93
N ALA A 162 -7.77 -22.88 4.44
CA ALA A 162 -7.39 -23.96 5.35
C ALA A 162 -8.14 -23.89 6.69
N LEU A 163 -8.36 -22.68 7.22
CA LEU A 163 -9.17 -22.45 8.43
C LEU A 163 -10.69 -22.57 8.17
N GLY A 164 -11.14 -22.54 6.92
CA GLY A 164 -12.56 -22.52 6.56
C GLY A 164 -13.25 -21.20 6.89
N ILE A 165 -12.56 -20.07 6.71
CA ILE A 165 -13.07 -18.71 6.93
C ILE A 165 -13.51 -18.11 5.59
N SER A 166 -14.58 -17.31 5.60
CA SER A 166 -15.16 -16.71 4.39
C SER A 166 -15.78 -15.33 4.68
N ALA A 167 -16.27 -14.66 3.63
CA ALA A 167 -17.04 -13.43 3.79
C ALA A 167 -18.42 -13.66 4.47
N THR A 168 -18.98 -14.87 4.38
CA THR A 168 -20.25 -15.26 5.01
C THR A 168 -20.03 -15.82 6.41
N ALA A 169 -20.96 -15.51 7.31
CA ALA A 169 -21.03 -16.10 8.64
C ALA A 169 -21.44 -17.59 8.61
N ASP A 170 -20.90 -18.37 9.55
CA ASP A 170 -21.41 -19.68 9.96
C ASP A 170 -21.75 -19.61 11.45
N VAL A 171 -22.91 -18.99 11.72
CA VAL A 171 -23.38 -18.73 13.08
C VAL A 171 -23.61 -20.03 13.86
N ALA A 172 -23.92 -21.14 13.17
CA ALA A 172 -24.09 -22.44 13.81
C ALA A 172 -22.74 -23.01 14.31
N LYS A 173 -21.67 -22.91 13.51
CA LYS A 173 -20.30 -23.22 13.97
C LYS A 173 -19.87 -22.31 15.12
N ALA A 174 -20.11 -21.00 14.99
CA ALA A 174 -19.75 -20.01 16.02
C ALA A 174 -20.42 -20.30 17.37
N GLN A 175 -21.76 -20.45 17.38
CA GLN A 175 -22.52 -20.79 18.58
C GLN A 175 -22.04 -22.11 19.19
N LYS A 176 -21.84 -23.16 18.36
CA LYS A 176 -21.36 -24.45 18.85
C LYS A 176 -20.02 -24.35 19.57
N MET A 177 -19.05 -23.63 18.98
CA MET A 177 -17.73 -23.44 19.58
C MET A 177 -17.81 -22.72 20.93
N VAL A 178 -18.61 -21.66 21.05
CA VAL A 178 -18.83 -20.96 22.32
C VAL A 178 -19.55 -21.86 23.34
N GLU A 179 -20.57 -22.60 22.92
CA GLU A 179 -21.25 -23.55 23.79
C GLU A 179 -20.32 -24.63 24.35
N GLU A 180 -19.44 -25.22 23.53
CA GLU A 180 -18.47 -26.23 23.95
C GLU A 180 -17.41 -25.62 24.89
N ALA A 181 -16.90 -24.42 24.56
CA ALA A 181 -15.93 -23.70 25.36
C ALA A 181 -16.46 -23.24 26.73
N MET A 182 -17.69 -22.70 26.79
CA MET A 182 -18.33 -22.26 28.03
C MET A 182 -18.68 -23.44 28.95
N LYS A 183 -19.04 -24.61 28.39
CA LYS A 183 -19.24 -25.85 29.17
C LYS A 183 -17.93 -26.31 29.81
N LYS A 184 -16.82 -26.33 29.07
CA LYS A 184 -15.48 -26.62 29.61
C LYS A 184 -15.11 -25.64 30.74
N ALA A 185 -15.28 -24.35 30.52
CA ALA A 185 -14.99 -23.33 31.53
C ALA A 185 -15.83 -23.51 32.80
N ALA A 186 -17.11 -23.88 32.68
CA ALA A 186 -17.96 -24.19 33.83
C ALA A 186 -17.46 -25.42 34.62
N ASP A 187 -17.09 -26.50 33.94
CA ASP A 187 -16.53 -27.70 34.58
C ASP A 187 -15.17 -27.44 35.25
N GLU A 188 -14.39 -26.46 34.80
CA GLU A 188 -13.10 -26.08 35.40
C GLU A 188 -13.23 -25.05 36.52
N LEU A 189 -14.16 -24.10 36.42
CA LEU A 189 -14.49 -23.15 37.48
C LEU A 189 -15.20 -23.81 38.67
N ALA A 190 -16.03 -24.84 38.42
CA ALA A 190 -16.67 -25.63 39.48
C ALA A 190 -15.65 -26.31 40.42
N LYS A 191 -14.47 -26.70 39.89
CA LYS A 191 -13.35 -27.27 40.69
C LYS A 191 -12.71 -26.23 41.61
N GLN A 192 -12.91 -24.95 41.33
CA GLN A 192 -12.39 -23.79 42.07
C GLN A 192 -13.45 -23.15 42.99
N GLY A 193 -14.65 -23.73 43.07
CA GLY A 193 -15.76 -23.23 43.90
C GLY A 193 -16.65 -22.18 43.24
N HIS A 194 -16.34 -21.76 42.00
CA HIS A 194 -17.13 -20.82 41.22
C HIS A 194 -18.21 -21.54 40.38
N LYS A 195 -19.29 -20.83 40.02
CA LYS A 195 -20.42 -21.40 39.26
C LYS A 195 -20.74 -20.60 38.00
N LEU A 196 -20.53 -21.22 36.85
CA LEU A 196 -20.91 -20.69 35.54
C LEU A 196 -22.08 -21.52 34.97
N GLU A 197 -23.22 -20.89 34.67
CA GLU A 197 -24.43 -21.58 34.22
C GLU A 197 -25.29 -20.77 33.24
N LEU A 198 -25.89 -21.42 32.25
CA LEU A 198 -26.85 -20.81 31.33
C LEU A 198 -28.26 -20.84 31.96
N LYS A 199 -28.94 -19.69 32.04
CA LYS A 199 -30.31 -19.55 32.55
C LYS A 199 -31.21 -18.86 31.53
N THR A 200 -32.51 -19.13 31.61
CA THR A 200 -33.55 -18.37 30.89
C THR A 200 -34.12 -17.28 31.80
N ASP A 201 -34.32 -16.07 31.27
CA ASP A 201 -35.00 -14.97 31.97
C ASP A 201 -36.54 -15.03 31.86
N ALA A 202 -37.24 -14.04 32.42
CA ALA A 202 -38.70 -14.00 32.43
C ALA A 202 -39.29 -13.74 31.03
N GLU A 203 -38.50 -13.13 30.15
CA GLU A 203 -38.79 -12.81 28.76
C GLU A 203 -38.50 -13.99 27.80
N GLY A 204 -37.93 -15.09 28.30
CA GLY A 204 -37.63 -16.30 27.55
C GLY A 204 -36.27 -16.30 26.84
N LYS A 205 -35.41 -15.31 27.08
CA LYS A 205 -34.04 -15.24 26.54
C LYS A 205 -33.07 -16.02 27.41
N GLN A 206 -32.04 -16.60 26.81
CA GLN A 206 -30.99 -17.30 27.54
C GLN A 206 -29.77 -16.40 27.75
N TRP A 207 -29.19 -16.46 28.94
CA TRP A 207 -27.98 -15.74 29.34
C TRP A 207 -27.07 -16.61 30.20
N TRP A 208 -25.76 -16.47 30.04
CA TRP A 208 -24.79 -17.04 30.97
C TRP A 208 -24.75 -16.22 32.27
N TYR A 209 -24.59 -16.91 33.39
CA TYR A 209 -24.43 -16.33 34.72
C TYR A 209 -23.18 -16.89 35.40
N PHE A 210 -22.36 -16.02 35.98
CA PHE A 210 -21.21 -16.34 36.80
C PHE A 210 -21.49 -15.92 38.25
N ASP A 211 -21.39 -16.86 39.20
CA ASP A 211 -21.66 -16.69 40.64
C ASP A 211 -23.00 -16.00 40.99
N GLY A 212 -23.97 -16.06 40.07
CA GLY A 212 -25.30 -15.47 40.21
C GLY A 212 -25.50 -14.13 39.49
N GLU A 213 -24.43 -13.47 39.03
CA GLU A 213 -24.50 -12.29 38.16
C GLU A 213 -24.49 -12.68 36.68
N PRO A 214 -25.17 -11.93 35.77
CA PRO A 214 -25.15 -12.23 34.35
C PRO A 214 -23.79 -11.87 33.72
N VAL A 215 -23.23 -12.77 32.91
CA VAL A 215 -22.01 -12.51 32.13
C VAL A 215 -22.31 -11.36 31.17
N THR A 216 -21.68 -10.21 31.44
CA THR A 216 -21.91 -8.95 30.74
C THR A 216 -20.57 -8.44 30.22
N VAL A 217 -20.48 -8.22 28.92
CA VAL A 217 -19.26 -7.78 28.23
C VAL A 217 -19.39 -6.31 27.80
N LYS A 218 -18.32 -5.56 28.02
CA LYS A 218 -18.22 -4.12 27.74
C LYS A 218 -17.68 -3.92 26.32
N PHE A 219 -18.49 -3.38 25.43
CA PHE A 219 -18.13 -3.17 24.03
C PHE A 219 -18.02 -1.68 23.71
N ILE A 220 -16.80 -1.19 23.56
CA ILE A 220 -16.51 0.15 23.08
C ILE A 220 -16.85 0.21 21.58
N ILE A 221 -17.88 0.97 21.25
CA ILE A 221 -18.38 1.15 19.90
C ILE A 221 -18.13 2.60 19.51
N ARG A 222 -17.33 2.83 18.47
CA ARG A 222 -17.03 4.17 17.96
C ARG A 222 -18.23 4.81 17.29
N ILE A 223 -18.30 6.14 17.35
CA ILE A 223 -19.52 6.90 16.99
C ILE A 223 -19.35 7.86 15.81
N GLU A 224 -18.14 8.03 15.27
CA GLU A 224 -17.87 9.00 14.20
C GLU A 224 -18.20 8.50 12.78
N ASP A 225 -18.21 7.19 12.58
CA ASP A 225 -18.21 6.54 11.27
C ASP A 225 -19.01 5.22 11.28
N GLU A 226 -19.04 4.51 10.14
CA GLU A 226 -19.82 3.30 9.90
C GLU A 226 -19.60 2.17 10.94
N ARG A 227 -18.50 2.19 11.71
CA ARG A 227 -18.25 1.26 12.83
C ARG A 227 -19.28 1.33 13.94
N LYS A 228 -20.04 2.41 14.04
CA LYS A 228 -21.15 2.51 15.00
C LYS A 228 -22.19 1.43 14.75
N ASP A 229 -22.62 1.31 13.49
CA ASP A 229 -23.66 0.36 13.10
C ASP A 229 -23.10 -1.07 13.01
N GLU A 230 -21.79 -1.21 12.71
CA GLU A 230 -21.06 -2.47 12.87
C GLU A 230 -21.04 -2.96 14.32
N GLY A 231 -20.63 -2.12 15.27
CA GLY A 231 -20.57 -2.48 16.69
C GLY A 231 -21.93 -2.83 17.26
N LEU A 232 -22.99 -2.13 16.85
CA LEU A 232 -24.37 -2.49 17.19
C LEU A 232 -24.79 -3.85 16.60
N TYR A 233 -24.47 -4.11 15.33
CA TYR A 233 -24.71 -5.40 14.67
C TYR A 233 -23.98 -6.55 15.38
N VAL A 234 -22.70 -6.38 15.72
CA VAL A 234 -21.90 -7.39 16.43
C VAL A 234 -22.39 -7.60 17.87
N ALA A 235 -22.80 -6.54 18.57
CA ALA A 235 -23.41 -6.64 19.90
C ALA A 235 -24.71 -7.47 19.89
N ASP A 236 -25.59 -7.22 18.93
CA ASP A 236 -26.85 -7.94 18.78
C ASP A 236 -26.63 -9.43 18.43
N LEU A 237 -25.57 -9.76 17.68
CA LEU A 237 -25.17 -11.14 17.41
C LEU A 237 -24.66 -11.87 18.68
N ILE A 238 -23.83 -11.21 19.50
CA ILE A 238 -23.31 -11.76 20.76
C ILE A 238 -24.47 -12.07 21.71
N GLU A 239 -25.39 -11.12 21.93
CA GLU A 239 -26.54 -11.33 22.81
C GLU A 239 -27.44 -12.48 22.32
N LYS A 240 -27.64 -12.57 21.01
CA LYS A 240 -28.55 -13.54 20.40
C LYS A 240 -28.01 -14.96 20.34
N PHE A 241 -26.70 -15.14 20.09
CA PHE A 241 -26.12 -16.45 19.77
C PHE A 241 -25.04 -16.93 20.75
N PHE A 242 -24.36 -16.02 21.47
CA PHE A 242 -23.37 -16.39 22.50
C PHE A 242 -23.95 -16.28 23.93
N HIS A 243 -25.09 -15.60 24.08
CA HIS A 243 -25.82 -15.44 25.35
C HIS A 243 -25.02 -14.71 26.44
N PHE A 244 -24.15 -13.77 26.05
CA PHE A 244 -23.57 -12.76 26.93
C PHE A 244 -24.35 -11.46 26.77
N LYS A 245 -24.62 -10.72 27.86
CA LYS A 245 -25.21 -9.38 27.76
C LYS A 245 -24.16 -8.38 27.28
N VAL A 246 -24.52 -7.37 26.48
CA VAL A 246 -23.55 -6.40 25.95
C VAL A 246 -23.84 -4.99 26.46
N GLU A 247 -22.93 -4.48 27.29
CA GLU A 247 -22.87 -3.06 27.65
C GLU A 247 -22.26 -2.28 26.46
N ARG A 248 -23.13 -1.58 25.72
CA ARG A 248 -22.80 -0.86 24.48
C ARG A 248 -22.24 0.53 24.81
N LEU A 249 -20.92 0.64 24.91
CA LEU A 249 -20.18 1.85 25.28
C LEU A 249 -19.94 2.73 24.04
N LEU A 250 -20.92 3.56 23.70
CA LEU A 250 -20.88 4.50 22.57
C LEU A 250 -19.92 5.68 22.86
N TRP A 251 -18.65 5.57 22.45
CA TRP A 251 -17.57 6.52 22.77
C TRP A 251 -16.89 7.11 21.53
N ASP A 252 -16.25 8.27 21.69
CA ASP A 252 -15.37 8.87 20.68
C ASP A 252 -13.98 8.18 20.62
N ARG A 253 -13.25 8.43 19.52
CA ARG A 253 -11.90 7.91 19.25
C ARG A 253 -10.92 8.24 20.37
N ARG A 254 -10.90 9.48 20.88
CA ARG A 254 -9.87 9.92 21.84
C ARG A 254 -10.02 9.13 23.13
N LYS A 255 -11.24 9.02 23.67
CA LYS A 255 -11.52 8.20 24.84
C LYS A 255 -11.27 6.71 24.57
N ALA A 256 -11.78 6.19 23.45
CA ALA A 256 -11.64 4.78 23.12
C ALA A 256 -10.17 4.35 22.99
N SER A 257 -9.35 5.07 22.21
CA SER A 257 -7.94 4.73 22.04
C SER A 257 -7.12 4.89 23.32
N SER A 258 -7.46 5.86 24.20
CA SER A 258 -6.76 5.99 25.48
C SER A 258 -7.05 4.84 26.44
N THR A 259 -8.31 4.38 26.53
CA THR A 259 -8.64 3.21 27.37
C THR A 259 -8.05 1.92 26.81
N VAL A 260 -8.07 1.71 25.49
CA VAL A 260 -7.65 0.44 24.86
C VAL A 260 -6.13 0.30 24.75
N TYR A 261 -5.40 1.38 24.41
CA TYR A 261 -3.96 1.31 24.10
C TYR A 261 -3.05 2.09 25.06
N LEU A 262 -3.59 2.89 26.00
CA LEU A 262 -2.82 3.70 26.95
C LEU A 262 -3.21 3.43 28.41
N SER A 263 -3.85 2.28 28.70
CA SER A 263 -4.19 1.86 30.07
C SER A 263 -4.05 0.35 30.24
N ASP A 264 -3.79 -0.11 31.48
CA ASP A 264 -3.66 -1.54 31.79
C ASP A 264 -5.00 -2.26 31.57
N PRO A 265 -5.08 -3.30 30.71
CA PRO A 265 -6.32 -4.04 30.50
C PRO A 265 -6.83 -4.75 31.75
N LYS A 266 -6.01 -4.97 32.80
CA LYS A 266 -6.47 -5.47 34.11
C LYS A 266 -7.39 -4.51 34.87
N ASN A 267 -7.51 -3.24 34.46
CA ASN A 267 -8.59 -2.36 34.93
C ASN A 267 -9.98 -2.84 34.49
N TYR A 268 -10.05 -3.72 33.49
CA TYR A 268 -11.26 -4.37 32.97
C TYR A 268 -12.37 -3.38 32.59
N GLU A 269 -11.99 -2.21 32.07
CA GLU A 269 -12.92 -1.18 31.57
C GLU A 269 -13.64 -1.59 30.29
N TRP A 270 -13.10 -2.58 29.55
CA TRP A 270 -13.60 -3.00 28.25
C TRP A 270 -13.26 -4.49 27.97
N ASN A 271 -14.10 -5.12 27.13
CA ASN A 271 -13.91 -6.49 26.61
C ASN A 271 -13.74 -6.51 25.09
N LEU A 272 -14.38 -5.58 24.38
CA LEU A 272 -14.44 -5.48 22.92
C LEU A 272 -14.27 -4.03 22.48
N TYR A 273 -13.66 -3.80 21.32
CA TYR A 273 -13.54 -2.46 20.72
C TYR A 273 -13.64 -2.51 19.18
N THR A 274 -14.42 -1.59 18.60
CA THR A 274 -14.45 -1.37 17.13
C THR A 274 -13.21 -0.56 16.70
N ALA A 275 -12.12 -1.26 16.46
CA ALA A 275 -10.84 -0.69 16.04
C ALA A 275 -10.87 -0.27 14.56
N GLY A 276 -9.74 0.19 14.02
CA GLY A 276 -9.62 0.46 12.59
C GLY A 276 -8.66 1.59 12.25
N TRP A 277 -7.99 1.39 11.12
CA TRP A 277 -6.61 1.84 10.86
C TRP A 277 -6.51 2.48 9.48
N VAL A 278 -5.37 3.12 9.20
CA VAL A 278 -5.07 3.77 7.92
C VAL A 278 -3.72 3.27 7.40
N SER A 279 -3.58 3.04 6.09
CA SER A 279 -2.29 2.82 5.44
C SER A 279 -2.23 3.52 4.06
N MET A 280 -1.19 4.35 3.89
CA MET A 280 -1.00 5.25 2.75
C MET A 280 -0.13 4.66 1.63
N ALA A 281 0.18 3.37 1.65
CA ALA A 281 0.99 2.70 0.64
C ALA A 281 0.42 1.34 0.21
N ASN A 282 0.75 0.92 -1.00
CA ASN A 282 0.75 -0.48 -1.43
C ASN A 282 2.07 -1.15 -1.03
N LEU A 283 2.02 -2.40 -0.59
CA LEU A 283 3.17 -3.15 -0.08
C LEU A 283 3.16 -4.58 -0.62
N LYS A 284 4.34 -5.06 -1.03
CA LYS A 284 4.56 -6.43 -1.50
C LYS A 284 5.09 -7.37 -0.42
N TRP A 285 5.94 -6.85 0.48
CA TRP A 285 6.66 -7.60 1.51
C TRP A 285 6.13 -7.17 2.89
N PRO A 286 5.15 -7.89 3.48
CA PRO A 286 4.49 -7.48 4.72
C PRO A 286 5.26 -7.98 5.96
N ASP A 287 6.55 -7.65 6.02
CA ASP A 287 7.55 -8.27 6.92
C ASP A 287 7.13 -8.26 8.39
N ASP A 288 6.51 -7.15 8.81
CA ASP A 288 6.11 -6.85 10.18
C ASP A 288 4.60 -6.95 10.43
N TYR A 289 3.75 -7.02 9.39
CA TYR A 289 2.28 -6.93 9.55
C TYR A 289 1.73 -8.03 10.48
N THR A 290 2.25 -9.25 10.42
CA THR A 290 1.79 -10.33 11.32
C THR A 290 2.28 -10.14 12.76
N ALA A 291 3.38 -9.43 12.98
CA ALA A 291 3.78 -8.96 14.31
C ALA A 291 2.87 -7.81 14.77
N TRP A 292 2.68 -6.80 13.92
CA TRP A 292 1.90 -5.58 14.17
C TRP A 292 0.46 -5.86 14.60
N TRP A 293 -0.17 -6.92 14.07
CA TRP A 293 -1.55 -7.28 14.39
C TRP A 293 -1.72 -8.41 15.41
N TYR A 294 -0.70 -9.26 15.63
CA TYR A 294 -0.88 -10.52 16.37
C TYR A 294 0.27 -10.91 17.32
N ALA A 295 1.27 -10.05 17.56
CA ALA A 295 2.36 -10.36 18.49
C ALA A 295 2.63 -9.21 19.48
N SER A 296 2.56 -9.52 20.78
CA SER A 296 2.60 -8.55 21.89
C SER A 296 3.90 -7.72 21.92
N TRP A 297 5.01 -8.32 21.50
CA TRP A 297 6.35 -7.72 21.52
C TRP A 297 6.58 -6.56 20.53
N TYR A 298 5.64 -6.29 19.61
CA TYR A 298 5.82 -5.34 18.50
C TYR A 298 4.56 -4.56 18.13
N GLY A 299 3.38 -5.19 18.22
CA GLY A 299 2.17 -4.67 17.59
C GLY A 299 1.24 -3.83 18.45
N TRP A 300 0.20 -3.29 17.82
CA TRP A 300 -0.88 -2.56 18.47
C TRP A 300 -1.91 -3.51 19.10
N LEU A 301 -1.43 -4.44 19.93
CA LEU A 301 -2.26 -5.25 20.82
C LEU A 301 -2.48 -4.51 22.15
N PRO A 302 -3.50 -4.87 22.95
CA PRO A 302 -3.78 -4.19 24.20
C PRO A 302 -2.86 -4.73 25.31
N ALA A 303 -1.61 -4.24 25.30
CA ALA A 303 -0.53 -4.66 26.21
C ALA A 303 0.60 -3.64 26.50
N PRO A 304 0.72 -2.43 25.90
CA PRO A 304 1.94 -1.61 26.05
C PRO A 304 2.09 -0.97 27.45
N VAL A 305 1.09 -1.11 28.32
CA VAL A 305 1.11 -0.67 29.72
C VAL A 305 0.49 -1.77 30.58
N GLY A 306 1.23 -2.27 31.57
CA GLY A 306 0.69 -3.21 32.57
C GLY A 306 0.72 -4.67 32.14
N TRP A 307 -0.43 -5.31 31.98
CA TRP A 307 -0.52 -6.72 31.61
C TRP A 307 -0.27 -6.99 30.12
N GLU A 308 0.56 -7.99 29.84
CA GLU A 308 0.88 -8.48 28.50
C GLU A 308 0.34 -9.90 28.29
N MET A 309 -0.35 -10.13 27.16
CA MET A 309 -0.72 -11.49 26.77
C MET A 309 0.51 -12.23 26.24
N LYS A 310 0.79 -13.38 26.84
CA LYS A 310 1.78 -14.36 26.35
C LYS A 310 1.05 -15.39 25.49
N PRO A 311 1.32 -15.49 24.17
CA PRO A 311 0.66 -16.46 23.31
C PRO A 311 0.96 -17.90 23.75
N THR A 312 -0.09 -18.72 23.90
CA THR A 312 0.04 -20.14 24.24
C THR A 312 -0.27 -21.07 23.06
N LEU A 313 -0.68 -20.51 21.92
CA LEU A 313 -0.98 -21.27 20.71
C LEU A 313 0.32 -21.58 19.96
N THR A 314 0.58 -22.85 19.74
CA THR A 314 1.80 -23.30 19.04
C THR A 314 1.57 -23.53 17.54
N VAL A 315 2.66 -23.53 16.76
CA VAL A 315 2.63 -23.99 15.35
C VAL A 315 2.01 -25.38 15.26
N LYS A 316 2.35 -26.29 16.18
CA LYS A 316 1.78 -27.63 16.21
C LYS A 316 0.25 -27.62 16.34
N ASP A 317 -0.31 -26.76 17.19
CA ASP A 317 -1.77 -26.66 17.37
C ASP A 317 -2.48 -26.17 16.10
N PHE A 318 -1.86 -25.24 15.36
CA PHE A 318 -2.36 -24.78 14.05
C PHE A 318 -2.29 -25.90 13.00
N ILE A 319 -1.14 -26.59 12.90
CA ILE A 319 -0.93 -27.69 11.96
C ILE A 319 -1.93 -28.83 12.22
N ASP A 320 -2.12 -29.23 13.48
CA ASP A 320 -3.11 -30.24 13.86
C ASP A 320 -4.55 -29.79 13.56
N TYR A 321 -4.90 -28.52 13.81
CA TYR A 321 -6.25 -27.97 13.53
C TYR A 321 -6.63 -28.05 12.05
N ILE A 322 -5.68 -27.81 11.13
CA ILE A 322 -5.95 -27.87 9.67
C ILE A 322 -5.84 -29.27 9.07
N GLY A 323 -5.52 -30.30 9.87
CA GLY A 323 -5.55 -31.72 9.49
C GLY A 323 -4.24 -32.49 9.70
N GLY A 324 -3.22 -31.89 10.31
CA GLY A 324 -1.88 -32.46 10.46
C GLY A 324 -0.91 -32.00 9.36
N PRO A 325 0.36 -32.47 9.39
CA PRO A 325 1.44 -31.91 8.59
C PRO A 325 1.24 -32.05 7.08
N ASP A 326 0.81 -33.20 6.58
CA ASP A 326 0.67 -33.42 5.13
C ASP A 326 -0.45 -32.54 4.54
N GLU A 327 -1.59 -32.48 5.25
CA GLU A 327 -2.72 -31.58 4.94
C GLU A 327 -2.33 -30.10 5.03
N ALA A 328 -1.49 -29.72 5.99
CA ALA A 328 -0.97 -28.36 6.11
C ALA A 328 -0.06 -27.97 4.94
N VAL A 329 0.85 -28.87 4.53
CA VAL A 329 1.74 -28.68 3.39
C VAL A 329 0.94 -28.50 2.10
N GLU A 330 -0.10 -29.31 1.87
CA GLU A 330 -0.98 -29.16 0.71
C GLU A 330 -1.83 -27.89 0.78
N LYS A 331 -2.61 -27.69 1.84
CA LYS A 331 -3.59 -26.60 1.96
C LYS A 331 -2.97 -25.21 1.98
N LEU A 332 -1.81 -25.05 2.62
CA LEU A 332 -1.07 -23.78 2.67
C LEU A 332 -0.06 -23.65 1.51
N GLY A 333 0.14 -24.71 0.72
CA GLY A 333 1.20 -24.77 -0.29
C GLY A 333 2.57 -24.49 0.33
N LEU A 334 2.91 -25.20 1.42
CA LEU A 334 4.25 -25.10 2.03
C LEU A 334 5.29 -25.79 1.15
N LYS A 335 6.53 -25.34 1.24
CA LYS A 335 7.64 -25.84 0.42
C LYS A 335 8.95 -25.97 1.18
N TYR A 336 9.20 -25.08 2.14
CA TYR A 336 10.41 -25.08 2.95
C TYR A 336 10.14 -25.66 4.35
N TYR A 337 9.06 -25.23 5.01
CA TYR A 337 8.62 -25.84 6.27
C TYR A 337 7.78 -27.10 5.97
N VAL A 338 8.50 -28.14 5.54
CA VAL A 338 7.96 -29.46 5.19
C VAL A 338 8.73 -30.56 5.93
N GLY A 339 8.08 -31.71 6.16
CA GLY A 339 8.73 -32.87 6.80
C GLY A 339 9.31 -32.54 8.18
N ASP A 340 10.61 -32.78 8.38
CA ASP A 340 11.27 -32.52 9.66
C ASP A 340 11.52 -31.02 9.94
N LYS A 341 11.73 -30.18 8.91
CA LYS A 341 11.87 -28.71 9.09
C LYS A 341 10.63 -28.09 9.73
N LEU A 342 9.43 -28.61 9.43
CA LEU A 342 8.19 -28.18 10.06
C LEU A 342 8.12 -28.57 11.54
N LYS A 343 8.68 -29.73 11.92
CA LYS A 343 8.73 -30.21 13.31
C LYS A 343 9.72 -29.40 14.16
N GLU A 344 10.80 -28.88 13.56
CA GLU A 344 11.78 -28.02 14.25
C GLU A 344 11.19 -26.73 14.83
N ILE A 345 10.00 -26.32 14.38
CA ILE A 345 9.28 -25.13 14.85
C ILE A 345 7.94 -25.46 15.55
N TYR A 346 7.65 -26.73 15.84
CA TYR A 346 6.35 -27.13 16.39
C TYR A 346 5.98 -26.46 17.72
N ASP A 347 6.95 -26.28 18.62
CA ASP A 347 6.74 -25.66 19.94
C ASP A 347 6.80 -24.12 19.90
N TRP A 348 6.94 -23.51 18.71
CA TRP A 348 6.98 -22.06 18.54
C TRP A 348 5.58 -21.46 18.60
N THR A 349 5.50 -20.21 19.05
CA THR A 349 4.27 -19.40 19.02
C THR A 349 4.31 -18.41 17.85
N VAL A 350 3.31 -17.51 17.79
CA VAL A 350 3.35 -16.37 16.86
C VAL A 350 4.56 -15.46 17.11
N GLU A 351 5.11 -15.40 18.33
CA GLU A 351 6.26 -14.55 18.65
C GLU A 351 7.55 -15.02 17.97
N GLU A 352 7.92 -16.29 18.06
CA GLU A 352 9.18 -16.79 17.47
C GLU A 352 9.14 -16.70 15.94
N VAL A 353 7.97 -16.98 15.33
CA VAL A 353 7.74 -16.85 13.89
C VAL A 353 7.84 -15.38 13.44
N THR A 354 7.25 -14.44 14.19
CA THR A 354 7.27 -13.02 13.83
C THR A 354 8.62 -12.35 14.11
N LYS A 355 9.31 -12.69 15.21
CA LYS A 355 10.69 -12.26 15.50
C LYS A 355 11.64 -12.73 14.39
N LEU A 356 11.48 -13.95 13.90
CA LEU A 356 12.27 -14.45 12.76
C LEU A 356 11.99 -13.66 11.47
N LEU A 357 10.73 -13.28 11.19
CA LEU A 357 10.37 -12.48 10.02
C LEU A 357 10.94 -11.05 10.09
N VAL A 358 10.71 -10.34 11.20
CA VAL A 358 11.08 -8.92 11.35
C VAL A 358 12.57 -8.73 11.60
N LEU A 359 13.16 -9.51 12.51
CA LEU A 359 14.56 -9.36 12.92
C LEU A 359 15.52 -10.19 12.05
N ASN A 360 15.01 -10.88 11.02
CA ASN A 360 15.70 -11.90 10.20
C ASN A 360 16.29 -13.10 10.98
N ASN A 361 16.20 -13.11 12.32
CA ASN A 361 16.79 -14.12 13.19
C ASN A 361 16.09 -14.20 14.55
N VAL A 362 16.09 -15.40 15.14
CA VAL A 362 15.57 -15.65 16.50
C VAL A 362 16.41 -16.74 17.17
N GLU A 363 16.55 -16.70 18.49
CA GLU A 363 17.13 -17.81 19.26
C GLU A 363 16.04 -18.47 20.10
N VAL A 364 15.91 -19.80 19.96
CA VAL A 364 14.91 -20.60 20.67
C VAL A 364 15.60 -21.83 21.24
N ASN A 365 15.45 -22.07 22.54
CA ASN A 365 16.06 -23.20 23.27
C ASN A 365 17.59 -23.33 23.05
N GLY A 366 18.32 -22.21 22.95
CA GLY A 366 19.77 -22.17 22.72
C GLY A 366 20.21 -22.50 21.28
N LYS A 367 19.27 -22.60 20.34
CA LYS A 367 19.54 -22.74 18.91
C LYS A 367 19.14 -21.45 18.18
N LYS A 368 20.07 -20.87 17.44
CA LYS A 368 19.81 -19.75 16.54
C LYS A 368 19.19 -20.21 15.22
N TYR A 369 18.15 -19.51 14.80
CA TYR A 369 17.46 -19.65 13.52
C TYR A 369 17.60 -18.33 12.75
N VAL A 370 17.65 -18.42 11.42
CA VAL A 370 17.78 -17.29 10.49
C VAL A 370 16.88 -17.48 9.27
N LEU A 371 16.53 -16.39 8.61
CA LEU A 371 16.02 -16.44 7.24
C LEU A 371 17.20 -16.73 6.29
N GLU A 372 17.08 -17.78 5.50
CA GLU A 372 18.06 -18.13 4.47
C GLU A 372 18.02 -17.13 3.31
N GLU A 373 19.18 -16.63 2.91
CA GLU A 373 19.29 -15.65 1.82
C GLU A 373 18.76 -16.21 0.50
N GLY A 374 17.94 -15.42 -0.21
CA GLY A 374 17.27 -15.83 -1.44
C GLY A 374 16.07 -16.77 -1.24
N ASN A 375 15.81 -17.25 -0.02
CA ASN A 375 14.79 -18.28 0.24
C ASN A 375 13.36 -17.70 0.39
N VAL A 376 12.77 -17.35 -0.76
CA VAL A 376 11.40 -16.79 -0.85
C VAL A 376 10.32 -17.74 -0.36
N ASP A 377 10.61 -19.04 -0.37
CA ASP A 377 9.66 -20.07 0.07
C ASP A 377 9.67 -20.23 1.60
N GLN A 378 10.83 -20.09 2.27
CA GLN A 378 10.90 -19.96 3.74
C GLN A 378 10.10 -18.74 4.23
N TYR A 379 10.31 -17.58 3.59
CA TYR A 379 9.63 -16.33 3.93
C TYR A 379 8.11 -16.46 3.85
N TRP A 380 7.57 -16.92 2.71
CA TRP A 380 6.12 -17.02 2.56
C TRP A 380 5.50 -18.13 3.42
N ASP A 381 6.22 -19.21 3.71
CA ASP A 381 5.75 -20.24 4.64
C ASP A 381 5.62 -19.69 6.07
N LEU A 382 6.59 -18.90 6.56
CA LEU A 382 6.50 -18.24 7.87
C LEU A 382 5.36 -17.22 7.91
N GLN A 383 5.17 -16.41 6.86
CA GLN A 383 4.04 -15.47 6.74
C GLN A 383 2.68 -16.20 6.80
N LYS A 384 2.55 -17.33 6.09
CA LYS A 384 1.34 -18.17 6.15
C LYS A 384 1.11 -18.75 7.55
N ILE A 385 2.17 -19.16 8.24
CA ILE A 385 2.10 -19.73 9.59
C ILE A 385 1.74 -18.67 10.64
N SER A 386 2.39 -17.49 10.65
CA SER A 386 2.06 -16.41 11.58
C SER A 386 0.65 -15.86 11.39
N MET A 387 0.18 -15.73 10.13
CA MET A 387 -1.21 -15.38 9.86
C MET A 387 -2.19 -16.45 10.38
N GLY A 388 -1.87 -17.74 10.21
CA GLY A 388 -2.67 -18.85 10.73
C GLY A 388 -2.80 -18.81 12.25
N LEU A 389 -1.67 -18.62 12.95
CA LEU A 389 -1.60 -18.49 14.40
C LEU A 389 -2.38 -17.25 14.91
N GLY A 390 -2.14 -16.08 14.32
CA GLY A 390 -2.81 -14.84 14.72
C GLY A 390 -4.33 -14.90 14.58
N ILE A 391 -4.84 -15.48 13.48
CA ILE A 391 -6.27 -15.72 13.30
C ILE A 391 -6.79 -16.79 14.27
N MET A 392 -6.04 -17.85 14.56
CA MET A 392 -6.45 -18.89 15.52
C MET A 392 -6.40 -18.44 16.99
N ASP A 393 -5.70 -17.36 17.33
CA ASP A 393 -5.79 -16.73 18.64
C ASP A 393 -6.88 -15.65 18.71
N SER A 394 -7.08 -14.89 17.62
CA SER A 394 -8.18 -13.93 17.45
C SER A 394 -8.26 -12.83 18.52
N GLN A 395 -7.14 -12.30 19.00
CA GLN A 395 -7.15 -10.99 19.69
C GLN A 395 -7.76 -9.89 18.83
N LYS A 396 -7.52 -9.94 17.51
CA LYS A 396 -8.17 -9.11 16.49
C LYS A 396 -8.94 -9.98 15.50
N VAL A 397 -10.18 -9.60 15.20
CA VAL A 397 -10.97 -10.18 14.12
C VAL A 397 -11.26 -9.08 13.10
N PHE A 398 -10.43 -9.04 12.05
CA PHE A 398 -10.60 -8.16 10.91
C PHE A 398 -11.92 -8.43 10.20
N VAL A 399 -12.58 -7.37 9.74
CA VAL A 399 -13.92 -7.45 9.14
C VAL A 399 -13.97 -6.94 7.70
N ALA A 400 -13.43 -5.75 7.44
CA ALA A 400 -13.59 -5.05 6.18
C ALA A 400 -12.40 -4.12 5.88
N GLU A 401 -11.95 -4.14 4.63
CA GLU A 401 -11.25 -3.03 4.01
C GLU A 401 -12.31 -2.05 3.48
N CYS A 402 -12.19 -0.78 3.83
CA CYS A 402 -13.11 0.26 3.42
C CYS A 402 -12.64 0.88 2.10
N TRP A 403 -13.57 1.11 1.18
CA TRP A 403 -13.30 1.78 -0.07
C TRP A 403 -13.83 3.20 -0.01
N GLU A 404 -12.96 4.14 -0.36
CA GLU A 404 -13.26 5.56 -0.41
C GLU A 404 -12.83 6.09 -1.78
N TYR A 405 -13.30 7.28 -2.14
CA TYR A 405 -13.00 7.86 -3.46
C TYR A 405 -12.61 9.33 -3.34
N PHE A 406 -11.53 9.70 -4.03
CA PHE A 406 -11.18 11.08 -4.30
C PHE A 406 -12.00 11.60 -5.50
N PRO A 407 -12.77 12.70 -5.35
CA PRO A 407 -13.37 13.40 -6.47
C PRO A 407 -12.32 14.14 -7.31
N VAL A 408 -12.29 13.87 -8.61
CA VAL A 408 -11.47 14.59 -9.60
C VAL A 408 -12.35 15.09 -10.76
N ASN A 409 -12.13 16.30 -11.25
CA ASN A 409 -12.91 16.85 -12.38
C ASN A 409 -12.52 16.13 -13.67
N LYS A 410 -13.43 15.30 -14.18
CA LYS A 410 -13.24 14.46 -15.37
C LYS A 410 -13.05 15.26 -16.66
N ASN A 411 -13.50 16.51 -16.70
CA ASN A 411 -13.45 17.35 -17.89
C ASN A 411 -12.14 18.16 -17.94
N ARG A 412 -11.68 18.70 -16.79
CA ARG A 412 -10.47 19.54 -16.68
C ARG A 412 -9.19 18.74 -16.41
N VAL A 413 -9.23 17.64 -15.64
CA VAL A 413 -8.02 16.85 -15.32
C VAL A 413 -7.80 15.69 -16.30
N LYS A 414 -6.55 15.50 -16.71
CA LYS A 414 -6.05 14.36 -17.49
C LYS A 414 -4.77 13.79 -16.85
N SER A 415 -4.34 12.61 -17.29
CA SER A 415 -3.03 12.03 -16.99
C SER A 415 -2.62 12.00 -15.51
N ILE A 416 -3.57 11.83 -14.59
CA ILE A 416 -3.32 11.81 -13.15
C ILE A 416 -2.88 10.41 -12.68
N ALA A 417 -1.68 10.31 -12.14
CA ALA A 417 -1.17 9.09 -11.52
C ALA A 417 -1.87 8.82 -10.18
N ARG A 418 -2.04 7.53 -9.87
CA ARG A 418 -2.58 7.03 -8.60
C ARG A 418 -1.88 5.74 -8.21
N ASP A 419 -1.77 5.48 -6.91
CA ASP A 419 -1.45 4.14 -6.42
C ASP A 419 -2.68 3.21 -6.50
N VAL A 420 -2.48 1.89 -6.61
CA VAL A 420 -3.58 0.91 -6.60
C VAL A 420 -4.32 0.83 -5.27
N SER A 421 -3.63 1.06 -4.16
CA SER A 421 -4.14 0.95 -2.79
C SER A 421 -4.47 2.31 -2.20
N SER A 422 -3.53 3.25 -2.15
CA SER A 422 -3.68 4.55 -1.47
C SER A 422 -4.20 5.70 -2.35
N GLY A 423 -4.46 5.44 -3.64
CA GLY A 423 -5.07 6.41 -4.55
C GLY A 423 -4.19 7.65 -4.75
N LEU A 424 -4.69 8.82 -4.36
CA LEU A 424 -4.02 10.12 -4.58
C LEU A 424 -3.08 10.55 -3.43
N TRP A 425 -2.98 9.79 -2.33
CA TRP A 425 -2.09 10.12 -1.22
C TRP A 425 -0.59 10.04 -1.57
N THR A 426 -0.22 9.40 -2.69
CA THR A 426 1.16 9.40 -3.19
C THR A 426 1.49 10.70 -3.91
N ARG A 427 2.78 11.08 -3.91
CA ARG A 427 3.29 12.32 -4.52
C ARG A 427 2.91 12.52 -5.99
N TRP A 428 2.66 11.43 -6.69
CA TRP A 428 2.51 11.38 -8.14
C TRP A 428 1.25 12.09 -8.66
N SER A 429 0.19 12.16 -7.84
CA SER A 429 -1.08 12.78 -8.19
C SER A 429 -0.91 14.25 -8.64
N LEU A 430 -0.32 15.06 -7.77
CA LEU A 430 -0.08 16.49 -7.98
C LEU A 430 1.05 16.77 -8.99
N ILE A 431 2.03 15.86 -9.13
CA ILE A 431 3.15 16.00 -10.08
C ILE A 431 2.69 15.79 -11.53
N THR A 432 1.74 14.89 -11.76
CA THR A 432 1.42 14.37 -13.11
C THR A 432 0.09 14.86 -13.68
N ALA A 433 -0.85 15.32 -12.84
CA ALA A 433 -2.15 15.81 -13.29
C ALA A 433 -2.01 16.95 -14.31
N GLU A 434 -2.65 16.79 -15.47
CA GLU A 434 -2.67 17.78 -16.54
C GLU A 434 -3.99 18.55 -16.54
N THR A 435 -3.92 19.88 -16.58
CA THR A 435 -5.05 20.78 -16.84
C THR A 435 -4.78 21.65 -18.08
N PRO A 436 -5.80 22.14 -18.82
CA PRO A 436 -5.60 22.86 -20.09
C PRO A 436 -4.88 24.21 -19.96
N ASP A 437 -4.79 24.72 -18.73
CA ASP A 437 -4.19 25.99 -18.35
C ASP A 437 -2.94 25.83 -17.46
N LYS A 438 -2.50 24.59 -17.20
CA LYS A 438 -1.44 24.21 -16.26
C LYS A 438 -1.64 24.71 -14.81
N VAL A 439 -2.85 25.14 -14.43
CA VAL A 439 -3.19 25.51 -13.05
C VAL A 439 -4.03 24.41 -12.43
N LEU A 440 -3.62 23.92 -11.26
CA LEU A 440 -4.34 22.87 -10.52
C LEU A 440 -4.97 23.45 -9.25
N ASN A 441 -6.30 23.44 -9.18
CA ASN A 441 -7.10 23.92 -8.05
C ASN A 441 -7.45 22.74 -7.14
N VAL A 442 -6.91 22.72 -5.92
CA VAL A 442 -7.05 21.62 -4.97
C VAL A 442 -7.74 22.10 -3.70
N ALA A 443 -8.55 21.25 -3.09
CA ALA A 443 -8.92 21.44 -1.68
C ALA A 443 -8.82 20.16 -0.86
N GLU A 444 -8.40 20.31 0.38
CA GLU A 444 -8.37 19.26 1.40
C GLU A 444 -9.64 19.33 2.27
N PHE A 445 -9.94 18.28 3.03
CA PHE A 445 -11.02 18.32 4.02
C PHE A 445 -10.47 18.69 5.39
N SER A 446 -10.99 19.75 6.01
CA SER A 446 -10.56 20.17 7.35
C SER A 446 -11.77 20.61 8.17
N ALA A 447 -12.19 19.76 9.11
CA ALA A 447 -13.33 20.04 10.00
C ALA A 447 -13.03 21.13 11.04
N THR A 448 -11.75 21.38 11.34
CA THR A 448 -11.27 22.39 12.30
C THR A 448 -11.08 23.77 11.68
N GLY A 449 -10.95 23.87 10.35
CA GLY A 449 -10.76 25.14 9.65
C GLY A 449 -9.30 25.59 9.48
N ALA A 450 -8.31 24.74 9.77
CA ALA A 450 -6.89 24.99 9.48
C ALA A 450 -6.41 24.18 8.26
N LEU A 451 -5.31 24.61 7.63
CA LEU A 451 -4.73 23.91 6.46
C LEU A 451 -3.85 22.72 6.89
N PHE A 452 -2.96 22.95 7.86
CA PHE A 452 -2.10 21.94 8.46
C PHE A 452 -2.50 21.72 9.93
N MET A 453 -2.19 20.55 10.49
CA MET A 453 -2.54 20.13 11.86
C MET A 453 -1.31 19.82 12.72
N SER A 454 -0.11 19.94 12.15
CA SER A 454 1.21 19.69 12.74
C SER A 454 2.20 20.71 12.17
N ALA A 455 3.35 20.93 12.82
CA ALA A 455 4.31 21.92 12.36
C ALA A 455 4.92 21.56 10.99
N PHE A 456 5.02 22.53 10.10
CA PHE A 456 5.63 22.35 8.78
C PHE A 456 7.17 22.38 8.90
N ASN A 457 7.70 21.31 9.47
CA ASN A 457 9.12 21.08 9.72
C ASN A 457 9.43 19.58 9.48
N PRO A 458 10.33 19.24 8.53
CA PRO A 458 10.61 17.86 8.19
C PRO A 458 11.50 17.12 9.20
N ILE A 459 12.06 17.83 10.20
CA ILE A 459 12.77 17.25 11.33
C ILE A 459 11.76 17.09 12.47
N GLY A 460 11.10 15.94 12.55
CA GLY A 460 10.19 15.60 13.64
C GLY A 460 8.83 16.31 13.69
N GLY A 461 8.59 17.38 12.92
CA GLY A 461 7.37 18.20 13.01
C GLY A 461 6.16 17.70 12.21
N ILE A 462 6.35 17.23 10.98
CA ILE A 462 5.24 16.85 10.07
C ILE A 462 4.65 15.48 10.45
N ASP A 463 3.51 15.50 11.14
CA ASP A 463 2.75 14.32 11.58
C ASP A 463 1.39 14.13 10.89
N ASP A 464 0.87 15.17 10.24
CA ASP A 464 -0.45 15.13 9.60
C ASP A 464 -0.39 14.85 8.08
N VAL A 465 -1.50 14.32 7.54
CA VAL A 465 -1.59 13.91 6.13
C VAL A 465 -1.61 15.07 5.14
N TYR A 466 -2.04 16.27 5.56
CA TYR A 466 -2.15 17.47 4.73
C TYR A 466 -0.75 18.08 4.52
N ALA A 467 -0.04 18.35 5.62
CA ALA A 467 1.36 18.78 5.60
C ALA A 467 2.25 17.74 4.90
N SER A 468 2.03 16.44 5.13
CA SER A 468 2.74 15.36 4.44
C SER A 468 2.45 15.32 2.93
N ALA A 469 1.22 15.61 2.48
CA ALA A 469 0.88 15.65 1.05
C ALA A 469 1.62 16.78 0.32
N ILE A 470 1.70 17.97 0.92
CA ILE A 470 2.45 19.11 0.37
C ILE A 470 3.96 18.83 0.41
N TRP A 471 4.49 18.35 1.54
CA TRP A 471 5.92 18.05 1.66
C TRP A 471 6.38 16.99 0.67
N ARG A 472 5.56 15.97 0.37
CA ARG A 472 5.84 14.94 -0.65
C ARG A 472 6.09 15.47 -2.07
N VAL A 473 5.71 16.72 -2.38
CA VAL A 473 5.96 17.36 -3.68
C VAL A 473 6.87 18.59 -3.61
N VAL A 474 7.08 19.15 -2.41
CA VAL A 474 8.14 20.14 -2.13
C VAL A 474 9.51 19.47 -1.99
N ARG A 475 9.57 18.23 -1.51
CA ARG A 475 10.77 17.39 -1.39
C ARG A 475 10.80 16.31 -2.48
N ASP A 476 11.99 15.99 -2.99
CA ASP A 476 12.25 14.76 -3.74
C ASP A 476 12.82 13.64 -2.84
N THR A 477 12.71 12.38 -3.30
CA THR A 477 13.19 11.20 -2.56
C THR A 477 14.21 10.41 -3.39
N PRO A 478 15.11 9.61 -2.76
CA PRO A 478 16.08 8.81 -3.50
C PRO A 478 15.40 7.67 -4.26
N VAL A 479 14.46 6.98 -3.58
CA VAL A 479 13.55 5.96 -4.13
C VAL A 479 12.10 6.25 -3.68
N TYR A 480 11.12 5.57 -4.27
CA TYR A 480 9.70 5.60 -3.87
C TYR A 480 9.00 4.31 -4.32
N THR A 481 7.77 4.03 -3.86
CA THR A 481 7.02 2.83 -4.29
C THR A 481 6.41 2.96 -5.70
N ASP A 482 6.45 1.88 -6.48
CA ASP A 482 5.70 1.76 -7.74
C ASP A 482 4.18 1.69 -7.51
N LEU A 483 3.43 2.34 -8.42
CA LEU A 483 1.98 2.48 -8.37
C LEU A 483 1.19 1.16 -8.38
N SER A 484 1.80 0.07 -8.87
CA SER A 484 1.12 -1.18 -9.21
C SER A 484 1.62 -2.38 -8.40
N THR A 485 2.94 -2.46 -8.13
CA THR A 485 3.56 -3.58 -7.41
C THR A 485 3.81 -3.31 -5.94
N GLY A 486 3.97 -2.04 -5.52
CA GLY A 486 4.43 -1.70 -4.17
C GLY A 486 5.89 -2.10 -3.89
N THR A 487 6.70 -2.29 -4.92
CA THR A 487 8.18 -2.41 -4.82
C THR A 487 8.83 -1.03 -4.94
N TYR A 488 10.02 -0.84 -4.36
CA TYR A 488 10.73 0.43 -4.48
C TYR A 488 11.38 0.58 -5.87
N ILE A 489 11.27 1.78 -6.43
CA ILE A 489 11.86 2.19 -7.71
C ILE A 489 12.75 3.43 -7.53
N PRO A 490 13.83 3.56 -8.33
CA PRO A 490 14.63 4.78 -8.41
C PRO A 490 13.80 6.03 -8.65
N VAL A 491 14.09 7.09 -7.88
CA VAL A 491 13.59 8.44 -8.11
C VAL A 491 14.78 9.36 -8.39
N ARG A 492 15.36 9.98 -7.36
CA ARG A 492 16.61 10.74 -7.52
C ARG A 492 17.82 9.83 -7.69
N CYS A 493 17.89 8.72 -6.98
CA CYS A 493 19.02 7.82 -7.02
C CYS A 493 18.69 6.47 -7.69
N GLU A 494 19.49 6.07 -8.68
CA GLU A 494 19.57 4.67 -9.07
C GLU A 494 20.34 3.92 -7.97
N PHE A 495 20.07 2.62 -7.76
CA PHE A 495 20.71 1.84 -6.70
C PHE A 495 21.16 0.46 -7.17
N LYS A 496 22.20 -0.06 -6.52
CA LYS A 496 22.71 -1.42 -6.70
C LYS A 496 23.05 -2.02 -5.33
N VAL A 497 22.45 -3.16 -5.02
CA VAL A 497 22.81 -3.95 -3.83
C VAL A 497 23.85 -5.00 -4.19
N GLU A 498 24.88 -5.11 -3.37
CA GLU A 498 25.85 -6.20 -3.35
C GLU A 498 25.71 -6.91 -2.01
N ARG A 499 25.13 -8.12 -2.01
CA ARG A 499 25.03 -8.97 -0.82
C ARG A 499 26.39 -9.55 -0.44
N GLY A 500 26.61 -9.69 0.86
CA GLY A 500 27.93 -9.89 1.45
C GLY A 500 28.36 -11.35 1.68
N PRO A 501 29.39 -11.56 2.51
CA PRO A 501 30.13 -10.55 3.27
C PRO A 501 30.91 -9.59 2.36
N VAL A 502 30.73 -8.28 2.57
CA VAL A 502 31.51 -7.22 1.90
C VAL A 502 32.47 -6.60 2.90
N LYS A 503 33.76 -6.49 2.56
CA LYS A 503 34.74 -5.79 3.40
C LYS A 503 34.45 -4.29 3.43
N VAL A 504 34.41 -3.73 4.63
CA VAL A 504 34.29 -2.29 4.90
C VAL A 504 35.64 -1.62 4.63
N PRO A 505 35.74 -0.66 3.69
CA PRO A 505 36.99 0.04 3.37
C PRO A 505 37.49 0.96 4.49
N ASP A 506 38.79 1.27 4.45
CA ASP A 506 39.43 2.23 5.39
C ASP A 506 38.94 3.68 5.21
N ASP A 507 38.32 4.00 4.05
CA ASP A 507 37.71 5.29 3.72
C ASP A 507 36.17 5.29 3.88
N ALA A 508 35.57 4.23 4.42
CA ALA A 508 34.16 4.21 4.85
C ALA A 508 34.04 4.64 6.32
N VAL A 509 33.17 5.61 6.60
CA VAL A 509 33.09 6.30 7.89
C VAL A 509 31.68 6.37 8.45
N ILE A 510 31.55 6.41 9.77
CA ILE A 510 30.34 6.85 10.49
C ILE A 510 30.63 8.16 11.22
N TYR A 511 29.61 8.94 11.55
CA TYR A 511 29.79 10.12 12.40
C TYR A 511 29.75 9.72 13.87
N ASN A 512 30.62 10.31 14.69
CA ASN A 512 30.62 10.17 16.14
C ASN A 512 30.40 11.55 16.76
N SER A 513 29.20 11.75 17.32
CA SER A 513 28.74 13.00 17.94
C SER A 513 29.65 13.40 19.10
N THR A 514 29.95 12.47 20.01
CA THR A 514 30.80 12.70 21.20
C THR A 514 32.22 13.19 20.87
N LEU A 515 32.68 13.03 19.62
CA LEU A 515 33.98 13.47 19.12
C LEU A 515 33.91 14.56 18.05
N ASP A 516 32.72 15.03 17.65
CA ASP A 516 32.47 15.98 16.54
C ASP A 516 33.02 15.51 15.16
N LYS A 517 33.16 14.19 14.93
CA LYS A 517 34.03 13.67 13.87
C LYS A 517 33.54 12.42 13.14
N TRP A 518 33.86 12.38 11.84
CA TRP A 518 33.88 11.15 11.05
C TRP A 518 34.97 10.19 11.52
N VAL A 519 34.62 8.92 11.70
CA VAL A 519 35.53 7.85 12.12
C VAL A 519 35.29 6.58 11.29
N ALA A 520 36.37 5.94 10.86
CA ALA A 520 36.33 4.65 10.15
C ALA A 520 36.21 3.49 11.17
N ALA A 521 35.15 3.52 11.99
CA ALA A 521 34.99 2.68 13.17
C ALA A 521 35.00 1.16 12.89
N HIS A 522 34.59 0.78 11.68
CA HIS A 522 34.45 -0.62 11.25
C HIS A 522 35.39 -0.99 10.09
N ALA A 523 36.47 -0.24 9.87
CA ALA A 523 37.44 -0.52 8.80
C ALA A 523 37.98 -1.96 8.88
N GLY A 524 37.88 -2.71 7.78
CA GLY A 524 38.28 -4.12 7.68
C GLY A 524 37.28 -5.14 8.25
N GLU A 525 36.19 -4.71 8.88
CA GLU A 525 35.05 -5.58 9.22
C GLU A 525 34.32 -6.09 7.96
N GLU A 526 33.35 -6.97 8.16
CA GLU A 526 32.45 -7.46 7.12
C GLU A 526 31.03 -6.95 7.38
N ALA A 527 30.44 -6.31 6.38
CA ALA A 527 29.03 -5.94 6.36
C ALA A 527 28.24 -6.99 5.57
N LYS A 528 27.00 -7.28 5.99
CA LYS A 528 26.10 -8.22 5.27
C LYS A 528 25.67 -7.73 3.89
N ALA A 529 25.68 -6.41 3.64
CA ALA A 529 25.46 -5.84 2.32
C ALA A 529 26.22 -4.53 2.13
N LYS A 530 26.44 -4.17 0.86
CA LYS A 530 26.79 -2.82 0.42
C LYS A 530 25.73 -2.35 -0.56
N VAL A 531 25.21 -1.14 -0.39
CA VAL A 531 24.35 -0.49 -1.39
C VAL A 531 25.09 0.69 -1.99
N THR A 532 25.27 0.71 -3.31
CA THR A 532 25.78 1.86 -4.06
C THR A 532 24.60 2.66 -4.60
N TYR A 533 24.56 3.97 -4.34
CA TYR A 533 23.60 4.92 -4.89
C TYR A 533 24.30 5.90 -5.84
N ASP A 534 23.69 6.13 -7.00
CA ASP A 534 24.11 7.05 -8.08
C ASP A 534 22.97 8.09 -8.20
N CYS A 535 23.21 9.35 -7.82
CA CYS A 535 22.16 10.30 -7.45
C CYS A 535 22.10 11.56 -8.33
N LYS A 536 20.97 11.77 -9.00
CA LYS A 536 20.74 12.95 -9.86
C LYS A 536 20.56 14.21 -9.03
N LEU A 537 21.63 14.93 -8.74
CA LEU A 537 21.59 16.20 -8.00
C LEU A 537 20.96 17.34 -8.83
N SER A 538 20.56 18.42 -8.16
CA SER A 538 20.08 19.66 -8.80
C SER A 538 20.41 20.86 -7.92
N ASN A 539 19.96 22.05 -8.31
CA ASN A 539 19.79 23.16 -7.38
C ASN A 539 18.72 22.82 -6.32
N TRP A 540 18.90 23.37 -5.12
CA TRP A 540 17.88 23.66 -4.12
C TRP A 540 16.95 24.79 -4.62
N HIS A 541 15.77 24.93 -4.01
CA HIS A 541 14.78 25.94 -4.41
C HIS A 541 15.29 27.40 -4.34
N ASP A 542 16.23 27.70 -3.44
CA ASP A 542 16.87 29.02 -3.32
C ASP A 542 17.91 29.32 -4.42
N GLY A 543 18.20 28.33 -5.28
CA GLY A 543 19.14 28.40 -6.39
C GLY A 543 20.59 28.02 -6.03
N GLN A 544 20.87 27.52 -4.83
CA GLN A 544 22.18 26.92 -4.53
C GLN A 544 22.28 25.49 -5.07
N PRO A 545 23.44 25.05 -5.61
CA PRO A 545 23.61 23.65 -6.00
C PRO A 545 23.62 22.73 -4.77
N MET A 546 23.01 21.55 -4.89
CA MET A 546 23.24 20.44 -3.96
C MET A 546 24.69 19.95 -4.07
N THR A 547 25.27 19.52 -2.95
CA THR A 547 26.66 19.05 -2.86
C THR A 547 26.79 17.84 -1.93
N MET A 548 27.91 17.14 -1.99
CA MET A 548 28.22 16.05 -1.05
C MET A 548 28.31 16.52 0.42
N ALA A 549 28.53 17.82 0.67
CA ALA A 549 28.45 18.39 2.02
C ALA A 549 27.02 18.34 2.59
N ASP A 550 25.98 18.45 1.75
CA ASP A 550 24.60 18.32 2.20
C ASP A 550 24.29 16.89 2.66
N PHE A 551 24.78 15.88 1.94
CA PHE A 551 24.66 14.46 2.35
C PHE A 551 25.40 14.18 3.66
N LYS A 552 26.68 14.57 3.72
CA LYS A 552 27.51 14.45 4.94
C LYS A 552 26.84 15.08 6.14
N TYR A 553 26.39 16.34 6.03
CA TYR A 553 25.77 17.02 7.16
C TYR A 553 24.39 16.45 7.51
N SER A 554 23.59 16.02 6.54
CA SER A 554 22.31 15.35 6.82
C SER A 554 22.50 14.02 7.56
N ILE A 555 23.56 13.26 7.27
CA ILE A 555 23.93 12.06 8.05
C ILE A 555 24.40 12.48 9.45
N ALA A 556 25.38 13.38 9.55
CA ALA A 556 25.98 13.78 10.83
C ALA A 556 24.94 14.38 11.79
N PHE A 557 24.03 15.22 11.29
CA PHE A 557 22.88 15.74 12.05
C PHE A 557 21.98 14.61 12.58
N THR A 558 21.76 13.55 11.80
CA THR A 558 20.94 12.41 12.25
C THR A 558 21.67 11.57 13.30
N TYR A 559 23.01 11.47 13.24
CA TYR A 559 23.81 10.85 14.30
C TYR A 559 23.79 11.69 15.58
N GLU A 560 23.99 13.00 15.47
CA GLU A 560 23.93 13.95 16.59
C GLU A 560 22.57 13.85 17.31
N TRP A 561 21.49 14.19 16.61
CA TRP A 561 20.17 14.31 17.22
C TRP A 561 19.50 13.00 17.63
N ALA A 562 20.09 11.85 17.27
CA ALA A 562 19.62 10.53 17.70
C ALA A 562 20.37 9.94 18.90
N HIS A 563 21.54 10.46 19.26
CA HIS A 563 22.33 9.98 20.41
C HIS A 563 22.36 11.06 21.50
N LYS A 564 22.57 10.64 22.75
CA LYS A 564 22.61 11.54 23.91
C LYS A 564 23.99 11.50 24.55
N ASP A 565 24.81 12.52 24.31
CA ASP A 565 26.20 12.58 24.76
C ASP A 565 26.36 13.07 26.21
N GLY A 566 25.28 13.52 26.85
CA GLY A 566 25.26 13.80 28.28
C GLY A 566 23.87 14.11 28.85
N ASP A 567 23.73 14.16 30.17
CA ASP A 567 22.43 14.33 30.85
C ASP A 567 21.63 15.55 30.37
N ASN A 568 22.33 16.65 30.09
CA ASN A 568 21.78 17.95 29.68
C ASN A 568 22.15 18.31 28.22
N ASP A 569 22.25 17.32 27.35
CA ASP A 569 22.52 17.49 25.92
C ASP A 569 21.43 18.36 25.24
N PRO A 570 21.78 19.50 24.62
CA PRO A 570 20.83 20.35 23.90
C PRO A 570 20.67 19.96 22.42
N TYR A 571 21.45 19.02 21.90
CA TYR A 571 21.40 18.53 20.52
C TYR A 571 20.75 17.14 20.42
N TYR A 572 19.80 16.83 21.31
CA TYR A 572 19.05 15.57 21.34
C TYR A 572 17.54 15.81 21.18
N ASP A 573 16.86 14.97 20.41
CA ASP A 573 15.38 14.95 20.29
C ASP A 573 14.87 13.50 20.34
N GLU A 574 13.90 13.21 21.22
CA GLU A 574 13.42 11.84 21.47
C GLU A 574 12.79 11.17 20.23
N LYS A 575 12.21 11.96 19.32
CA LYS A 575 11.61 11.44 18.08
C LYS A 575 12.68 11.17 17.03
N VAL A 576 13.75 11.97 16.98
CA VAL A 576 14.93 11.69 16.14
C VAL A 576 15.74 10.49 16.66
N ALA A 577 15.76 10.26 17.98
CA ALA A 577 16.39 9.09 18.62
C ALA A 577 15.89 7.72 18.12
N SER A 578 14.68 7.65 17.56
CA SER A 578 14.19 6.45 16.86
C SER A 578 15.10 6.00 15.69
N ALA A 579 15.88 6.90 15.11
CA ALA A 579 16.85 6.57 14.06
C ALA A 579 18.04 5.74 14.57
N ALA A 580 18.36 5.78 15.86
CA ALA A 580 19.57 5.16 16.42
C ALA A 580 19.65 3.64 16.17
N GLU A 581 18.51 2.93 16.19
CA GLU A 581 18.47 1.48 15.86
C GLU A 581 18.88 1.21 14.41
N THR A 582 18.42 2.04 13.47
CA THR A 582 18.80 1.93 12.05
C THR A 582 20.26 2.34 11.85
N LEU A 583 20.73 3.40 12.51
CA LEU A 583 22.13 3.85 12.44
C LEU A 583 23.10 2.79 13.00
N ALA A 584 22.72 2.05 14.04
CA ALA A 584 23.50 0.97 14.62
C ALA A 584 23.70 -0.24 13.68
N GLN A 585 22.92 -0.32 12.59
CA GLN A 585 23.09 -1.33 11.54
C GLN A 585 24.03 -0.86 10.41
N ILE A 586 24.43 0.42 10.38
CA ILE A 586 25.33 0.97 9.38
C ILE A 586 26.80 0.79 9.80
N LYS A 587 27.57 0.11 8.95
CA LYS A 587 29.02 -0.09 9.11
C LYS A 587 29.86 1.06 8.54
N GLY A 588 29.32 1.84 7.61
CA GLY A 588 29.97 3.05 7.12
C GLY A 588 29.36 3.61 5.85
N TYR A 589 29.51 4.92 5.68
CA TYR A 589 29.25 5.66 4.45
C TYR A 589 30.57 5.95 3.76
N ARG A 590 30.62 5.74 2.44
CA ARG A 590 31.78 6.03 1.61
C ARG A 590 31.35 6.95 0.48
N PHE A 591 31.77 8.21 0.59
CA PHE A 591 31.47 9.26 -0.38
C PHE A 591 32.48 9.14 -1.54
N VAL A 592 32.04 8.60 -2.68
CA VAL A 592 32.95 8.15 -3.75
C VAL A 592 33.42 9.32 -4.62
N ASP A 593 32.51 10.24 -4.94
CA ASP A 593 32.73 11.39 -5.80
C ASP A 593 31.71 12.52 -5.48
N GLU A 594 31.16 13.20 -6.49
CA GLU A 594 30.25 14.33 -6.30
C GLU A 594 28.78 13.94 -6.12
N ASP A 595 28.38 12.73 -6.56
CA ASP A 595 27.00 12.25 -6.49
C ASP A 595 26.83 10.77 -6.10
N THR A 596 27.91 9.99 -6.02
CA THR A 596 27.88 8.56 -5.67
C THR A 596 28.23 8.29 -4.20
N ILE A 597 27.41 7.47 -3.53
CA ILE A 597 27.61 7.05 -2.14
C ILE A 597 27.48 5.52 -2.02
N GLU A 598 28.44 4.87 -1.36
CA GLU A 598 28.32 3.47 -0.93
C GLU A 598 27.97 3.41 0.57
N VAL A 599 26.94 2.65 0.92
CA VAL A 599 26.49 2.40 2.29
C VAL A 599 26.72 0.94 2.65
N TYR A 600 27.57 0.69 3.63
CA TYR A 600 27.87 -0.63 4.17
C TYR A 600 26.95 -0.89 5.36
N THR A 601 26.23 -2.02 5.35
CA THR A 601 25.13 -2.26 6.28
C THR A 601 24.97 -3.73 6.67
N ASP A 602 24.50 -3.93 7.90
CA ASP A 602 24.05 -5.22 8.41
C ASP A 602 22.53 -5.41 8.33
N PHE A 603 21.78 -4.41 7.84
CA PHE A 603 20.38 -4.60 7.44
C PHE A 603 20.30 -5.47 6.18
N ILE A 604 19.49 -6.51 6.26
CA ILE A 604 19.12 -7.34 5.10
C ILE A 604 17.62 -7.61 5.12
N HIS A 605 17.03 -7.73 3.93
CA HIS A 605 15.76 -8.41 3.72
C HIS A 605 16.09 -9.68 2.91
N PRO A 606 15.54 -10.87 3.23
CA PRO A 606 16.07 -12.14 2.71
C PRO A 606 15.97 -12.26 1.19
N VAL A 607 15.02 -11.57 0.53
CA VAL A 607 14.67 -11.81 -0.88
C VAL A 607 14.41 -10.56 -1.74
N ALA A 608 14.62 -9.37 -1.19
CA ALA A 608 14.26 -8.12 -1.89
C ALA A 608 15.33 -7.06 -1.71
N ASP A 609 16.08 -6.83 -2.78
CA ASP A 609 17.14 -5.81 -2.82
C ASP A 609 16.56 -4.39 -2.86
N ASP A 610 15.33 -4.21 -3.35
CA ASP A 610 14.62 -2.93 -3.32
C ASP A 610 14.25 -2.50 -1.90
N VAL A 611 14.00 -3.45 -0.99
CA VAL A 611 13.79 -3.18 0.45
C VAL A 611 15.12 -2.85 1.14
N ILE A 612 16.21 -3.58 0.84
CA ILE A 612 17.55 -3.25 1.36
C ILE A 612 17.97 -1.84 0.93
N ALA A 613 17.76 -1.48 -0.34
CA ALA A 613 18.06 -0.15 -0.82
C ALA A 613 17.16 0.92 -0.20
N ALA A 614 15.85 0.68 -0.03
CA ALA A 614 14.97 1.66 0.59
C ALA A 614 15.33 1.96 2.06
N ASN A 615 15.66 0.92 2.85
CA ASN A 615 15.97 1.09 4.28
C ASN A 615 17.34 1.75 4.54
N ASN A 616 18.24 1.76 3.55
CA ASN A 616 19.59 2.31 3.68
C ASN A 616 19.80 3.59 2.84
N ALA A 617 18.72 4.18 2.28
CA ALA A 617 18.83 5.31 1.37
C ALA A 617 19.00 6.64 2.10
N VAL A 618 20.12 7.32 1.87
CA VAL A 618 20.37 8.70 2.37
C VAL A 618 19.95 9.72 1.31
N TRP A 619 19.25 10.78 1.72
CA TRP A 619 18.96 11.92 0.85
C TRP A 619 18.76 13.23 1.64
N PRO A 620 19.65 14.23 1.48
CA PRO A 620 19.48 15.53 2.11
C PRO A 620 18.22 16.19 1.56
N SER A 621 17.41 16.72 2.48
CA SER A 621 16.05 17.19 2.19
C SER A 621 15.84 18.68 2.48
N LEU A 622 16.86 19.32 3.03
CA LEU A 622 17.04 20.75 3.26
C LEU A 622 18.53 21.07 2.95
N PRO A 623 18.89 22.30 2.51
CA PRO A 623 20.28 22.74 2.44
C PRO A 623 20.95 22.64 3.81
N TRP A 624 22.24 22.26 3.87
CA TRP A 624 22.92 22.07 5.16
C TRP A 624 22.93 23.34 6.03
N GLN A 625 22.98 24.54 5.44
CA GLN A 625 22.94 25.82 6.17
C GLN A 625 21.60 26.01 6.91
N LEU A 626 20.50 25.56 6.31
CA LEU A 626 19.17 25.64 6.90
C LEU A 626 19.03 24.62 8.03
N LEU A 627 19.43 23.38 7.78
CA LEU A 627 19.42 22.31 8.79
C LEU A 627 20.28 22.67 10.01
N TYR A 628 21.45 23.27 9.79
CA TYR A 628 22.33 23.73 10.88
C TYR A 628 21.72 24.91 11.66
N ALA A 629 21.15 25.91 10.96
CA ALA A 629 20.47 27.02 11.63
C ALA A 629 19.23 26.57 12.42
N MET A 630 18.52 25.54 11.95
CA MET A 630 17.41 24.93 12.70
C MET A 630 17.92 24.23 13.97
N GLY A 631 19.00 23.46 13.89
CA GLY A 631 19.63 22.83 15.07
C GLY A 631 20.12 23.86 16.09
N GLU A 632 20.80 24.91 15.64
CA GLU A 632 21.26 26.02 16.50
C GLU A 632 20.09 26.81 17.12
N LEU A 633 18.94 26.92 16.44
CA LEU A 633 17.73 27.55 16.99
C LEU A 633 17.12 26.72 18.13
N VAL A 634 17.01 25.40 17.95
CA VAL A 634 16.47 24.49 18.97
C VAL A 634 17.42 24.37 20.17
N ALA A 635 18.70 24.06 19.91
CA ALA A 635 19.69 23.84 20.96
C ALA A 635 20.10 25.13 21.71
N LYS A 636 20.20 26.26 20.99
CA LYS A 636 20.87 27.49 21.48
C LYS A 636 20.14 28.79 21.14
N GLY A 637 18.86 28.77 20.76
CA GLY A 637 18.12 29.94 20.29
C GLY A 637 18.21 31.20 21.18
N GLN A 638 18.34 31.03 22.50
CA GLN A 638 18.55 32.16 23.43
C GLN A 638 19.87 32.93 23.18
N GLU A 639 20.96 32.25 22.80
CA GLU A 639 22.23 32.90 22.42
C GLU A 639 22.09 33.78 21.17
N TYR A 640 21.14 33.42 20.30
CA TYR A 640 20.82 34.13 19.05
C TYR A 640 19.71 35.18 19.21
N GLY A 641 19.20 35.39 20.43
CA GLY A 641 18.11 36.33 20.71
C GLY A 641 16.76 35.89 20.14
N ALA A 642 16.50 34.58 20.09
CA ALA A 642 15.17 34.04 19.81
C ALA A 642 14.13 34.53 20.84
N SER A 643 12.88 34.64 20.41
CA SER A 643 11.75 35.11 21.22
C SER A 643 11.24 34.08 22.25
N GLN A 644 11.47 32.79 22.00
CA GLN A 644 11.00 31.65 22.79
C GLN A 644 11.95 30.45 22.67
N LYS A 645 11.70 29.37 23.44
CA LYS A 645 12.38 28.08 23.26
C LYS A 645 11.66 27.25 22.18
N TYR A 646 12.43 26.51 21.39
CA TYR A 646 11.94 25.59 20.37
C TYR A 646 12.23 24.12 20.71
N SER A 647 11.48 23.21 20.09
CA SER A 647 11.75 21.77 19.97
C SER A 647 11.49 21.32 18.52
N PHE A 648 12.04 20.18 18.09
CA PHE A 648 11.73 19.60 16.78
C PHE A 648 10.42 18.80 16.80
N SER A 649 10.23 18.00 17.85
CA SER A 649 9.09 17.08 17.98
C SER A 649 8.04 17.49 19.01
N GLU A 650 8.37 18.31 20.01
CA GLU A 650 7.48 18.62 21.14
C GLU A 650 6.78 19.99 21.04
N GLU A 651 5.57 20.08 21.61
CA GLU A 651 4.92 21.34 21.99
C GLU A 651 4.54 21.26 23.48
N ALA A 652 4.94 22.26 24.28
CA ALA A 652 4.73 22.29 25.72
C ALA A 652 4.62 23.73 26.26
N GLU A 653 4.27 23.91 27.54
CA GLU A 653 4.18 25.24 28.16
C GLU A 653 5.56 25.93 28.15
N GLY A 654 5.71 26.95 27.30
CA GLY A 654 6.96 27.67 27.08
C GLY A 654 7.92 27.07 26.05
N VAL A 655 7.51 26.02 25.30
CA VAL A 655 8.29 25.40 24.23
C VAL A 655 7.42 25.22 22.98
N ALA A 656 7.77 25.89 21.89
CA ALA A 656 7.07 25.78 20.62
C ALA A 656 7.69 24.69 19.73
N GLN A 657 6.87 23.89 19.06
CA GLN A 657 7.34 23.03 17.96
C GLN A 657 7.83 23.94 16.82
N LEU A 658 9.05 23.71 16.32
CA LEU A 658 9.62 24.51 15.24
C LEU A 658 8.83 24.30 13.95
N ASP A 659 8.46 25.40 13.30
CA ASP A 659 7.66 25.44 12.08
C ASP A 659 8.32 26.42 11.10
N LEU A 660 8.46 26.03 9.83
CA LEU A 660 9.18 26.80 8.81
C LEU A 660 8.28 27.76 8.01
N LEU A 661 6.98 27.83 8.31
CA LEU A 661 5.97 28.72 7.74
C LEU A 661 5.46 29.79 8.74
N ILE A 662 5.50 29.51 10.05
CA ILE A 662 5.08 30.45 11.10
C ILE A 662 6.04 31.64 11.17
N LYS A 663 5.51 32.82 10.87
CA LYS A 663 6.26 34.08 10.71
C LYS A 663 7.27 34.37 11.83
N ASP A 664 6.88 34.21 13.09
CA ASP A 664 7.74 34.58 14.21
C ASP A 664 8.85 33.52 14.45
N HIS A 665 8.57 32.25 14.12
CA HIS A 665 9.57 31.17 14.11
C HIS A 665 10.60 31.41 12.99
N VAL A 666 10.13 31.78 11.81
CA VAL A 666 10.96 32.16 10.65
C VAL A 666 11.79 33.41 10.94
N ALA A 667 11.25 34.39 11.67
CA ALA A 667 11.97 35.58 12.09
C ALA A 667 13.10 35.27 13.09
N ASP A 668 12.88 34.35 14.03
CA ASP A 668 13.93 33.86 14.94
C ASP A 668 14.99 33.04 14.19
N LEU A 669 14.59 32.14 13.30
CA LEU A 669 15.51 31.37 12.45
C LEU A 669 16.35 32.28 11.55
N LYS A 670 15.79 33.41 11.08
CA LYS A 670 16.55 34.42 10.32
C LYS A 670 17.66 35.06 11.15
N LYS A 671 17.45 35.35 12.45
CA LYS A 671 18.52 35.85 13.35
C LYS A 671 19.66 34.85 13.45
N VAL A 672 19.35 33.56 13.55
CA VAL A 672 20.35 32.48 13.58
C VAL A 672 21.13 32.44 12.26
N LEU A 673 20.46 32.45 11.11
CA LEU A 673 21.09 32.50 9.78
C LEU A 673 22.01 33.73 9.62
N GLU A 674 21.56 34.93 10.02
CA GLU A 674 22.36 36.16 9.98
C GLU A 674 23.59 36.10 10.90
N ALA A 675 23.45 35.52 12.10
CA ALA A 675 24.54 35.35 13.04
C ALA A 675 25.56 34.29 12.60
N LEU A 676 25.11 33.14 12.08
CA LEU A 676 25.97 32.09 11.53
C LEU A 676 26.71 32.59 10.29
N LYS A 677 26.04 33.34 9.41
CA LYS A 677 26.68 34.06 8.29
C LYS A 677 27.77 35.02 8.76
N ALA A 678 27.50 35.85 9.77
CA ALA A 678 28.46 36.80 10.31
C ALA A 678 29.69 36.10 10.95
N LYS A 679 29.49 34.92 11.57
CA LYS A 679 30.55 34.04 12.07
C LYS A 679 31.29 33.28 10.95
N LYS A 680 30.77 33.24 9.72
CA LYS A 680 31.11 32.26 8.66
C LYS A 680 31.11 30.82 9.17
N ALA A 681 30.11 30.46 9.98
CA ALA A 681 30.04 29.17 10.64
C ALA A 681 29.82 28.02 9.65
N VAL A 682 30.56 26.93 9.86
CA VAL A 682 30.42 25.62 9.21
C VAL A 682 30.48 24.58 10.33
N PRO A 683 29.54 23.61 10.41
CA PRO A 683 29.58 22.57 11.45
C PRO A 683 30.74 21.59 11.21
N ALA A 684 31.27 21.01 12.29
CA ALA A 684 32.51 20.23 12.27
C ALA A 684 32.52 19.11 11.22
N ALA A 685 31.39 18.42 11.05
CA ALA A 685 31.18 17.34 10.09
C ALA A 685 31.47 17.68 8.61
N ILE A 686 31.52 18.95 8.22
CA ILE A 686 31.77 19.40 6.84
C ILE A 686 32.74 20.60 6.76
N ALA A 687 33.53 20.82 7.82
CA ALA A 687 34.48 21.94 7.89
C ALA A 687 35.58 21.88 6.81
N ASP A 688 35.99 20.69 6.38
CA ASP A 688 36.97 20.50 5.30
C ASP A 688 36.35 20.61 3.88
N ASP A 689 35.04 20.40 3.76
CA ASP A 689 34.31 20.45 2.48
C ASP A 689 33.93 21.90 2.09
N VAL A 690 33.54 22.74 3.06
CA VAL A 690 32.98 24.08 2.79
C VAL A 690 33.98 25.20 3.11
N LYS A 691 34.51 25.85 2.06
CA LYS A 691 35.49 26.94 2.17
C LYS A 691 34.90 28.33 2.40
N ASP A 692 33.66 28.57 1.96
CA ASP A 692 32.92 29.78 2.28
C ASP A 692 31.40 29.49 2.30
N PRO A 693 30.75 29.47 3.48
CA PRO A 693 29.33 29.18 3.57
C PRO A 693 28.43 30.38 3.24
N THR A 694 29.01 31.57 3.10
CA THR A 694 28.28 32.84 2.95
C THR A 694 27.21 32.82 1.83
N PRO A 695 27.46 32.26 0.63
CA PRO A 695 26.46 32.27 -0.46
C PRO A 695 25.15 31.54 -0.12
N GLY A 696 25.23 30.42 0.62
CA GLY A 696 24.03 29.67 1.02
C GLY A 696 23.25 30.37 2.12
N TYR A 697 23.92 30.96 3.11
CA TYR A 697 23.23 31.81 4.09
C TYR A 697 22.57 33.03 3.41
N ASP A 698 23.22 33.65 2.42
CA ASP A 698 22.64 34.74 1.63
C ASP A 698 21.42 34.29 0.80
N ALA A 699 21.45 33.09 0.22
CA ALA A 699 20.34 32.52 -0.53
C ALA A 699 19.12 32.26 0.38
N LEU A 700 19.32 31.64 1.54
CA LEU A 700 18.26 31.39 2.53
C LEU A 700 17.67 32.69 3.13
N ILE A 701 18.52 33.67 3.46
CA ILE A 701 18.09 34.99 3.96
C ILE A 701 17.22 35.69 2.91
N LYS A 702 17.67 35.69 1.64
CA LYS A 702 16.93 36.24 0.50
C LYS A 702 15.62 35.47 0.23
N TRP A 703 15.61 34.15 0.41
CA TRP A 703 14.41 33.32 0.27
C TRP A 703 13.34 33.69 1.28
N ILE A 704 13.73 33.83 2.56
CA ILE A 704 12.85 34.29 3.64
C ILE A 704 12.32 35.70 3.34
N ASP A 705 13.16 36.63 2.88
CA ASP A 705 12.74 37.99 2.54
C ASP A 705 11.85 38.07 1.28
N ALA A 706 11.83 37.03 0.43
CA ALA A 706 11.00 36.97 -0.78
C ALA A 706 9.64 36.28 -0.55
N HIS A 707 9.62 35.14 0.14
CA HIS A 707 8.42 34.29 0.31
C HIS A 707 7.81 34.35 1.72
N GLY A 708 8.51 34.94 2.69
CA GLY A 708 8.07 35.05 4.08
C GLY A 708 8.22 33.79 4.94
N HIS A 709 8.81 32.72 4.39
CA HIS A 709 8.98 31.42 5.04
C HIS A 709 10.37 30.81 4.80
N ALA A 710 10.76 29.85 5.64
CA ALA A 710 12.06 29.18 5.59
C ALA A 710 12.08 27.85 4.82
N VAL A 711 10.92 27.33 4.38
CA VAL A 711 10.84 26.08 3.59
C VAL A 711 11.62 26.19 2.27
N VAL A 712 12.72 25.45 2.16
CA VAL A 712 13.56 25.28 0.96
C VAL A 712 13.92 23.80 0.82
N SER A 713 13.71 23.20 -0.35
CA SER A 713 14.04 21.80 -0.62
C SER A 713 14.40 21.57 -2.10
N ASN A 714 14.24 20.36 -2.62
CA ASN A 714 14.70 19.92 -3.94
C ASN A 714 13.63 19.21 -4.79
N GLY A 715 12.35 19.27 -4.40
CA GLY A 715 11.25 18.64 -5.14
C GLY A 715 10.74 19.42 -6.35
N PRO A 716 9.80 18.83 -7.10
CA PRO A 716 9.22 19.39 -8.34
C PRO A 716 8.48 20.72 -8.16
N PHE A 717 8.03 21.04 -6.94
CA PHE A 717 7.42 22.34 -6.63
C PHE A 717 8.16 23.00 -5.46
N TYR A 718 8.04 24.31 -5.35
CA TYR A 718 8.34 25.07 -4.13
C TYR A 718 7.06 25.75 -3.63
N ILE A 719 7.02 26.10 -2.34
CA ILE A 719 6.01 27.00 -1.81
C ILE A 719 6.39 28.41 -2.25
N GLU A 720 5.51 29.07 -3.01
CA GLU A 720 5.65 30.50 -3.36
C GLU A 720 5.11 31.38 -2.23
N ARG A 721 3.96 30.98 -1.67
CA ARG A 721 3.20 31.78 -0.72
C ARG A 721 2.32 30.91 0.16
N TYR A 722 2.39 31.16 1.46
CA TYR A 722 1.44 30.67 2.46
C TYR A 722 0.64 31.85 3.02
N ASP A 723 -0.67 31.67 3.19
CA ASP A 723 -1.61 32.71 3.60
C ASP A 723 -2.57 32.14 4.66
N PRO A 724 -2.17 32.10 5.95
CA PRO A 724 -2.95 31.44 7.01
C PRO A 724 -4.31 32.12 7.23
N ASP A 725 -4.39 33.44 7.08
CA ASP A 725 -5.65 34.21 7.18
C ASP A 725 -6.69 33.80 6.11
N LYS A 726 -6.24 33.22 5.00
CA LYS A 726 -7.09 32.69 3.91
C LYS A 726 -7.11 31.16 3.84
N ILE A 727 -6.39 30.49 4.74
CA ILE A 727 -6.26 29.03 4.83
C ILE A 727 -5.85 28.44 3.46
N PHE A 728 -4.76 28.99 2.92
CA PHE A 728 -4.35 28.83 1.52
C PHE A 728 -2.83 28.69 1.38
N VAL A 729 -2.39 27.86 0.43
CA VAL A 729 -1.00 27.79 -0.02
C VAL A 729 -0.91 27.71 -1.55
N GLU A 730 0.08 28.41 -2.11
CA GLU A 730 0.41 28.45 -3.53
C GLU A 730 1.74 27.73 -3.73
N LEU A 731 1.71 26.65 -4.53
CA LEU A 731 2.92 25.97 -5.00
C LEU A 731 3.20 26.37 -6.44
N LYS A 732 4.47 26.58 -6.78
CA LYS A 732 4.92 26.79 -8.16
C LYS A 732 5.89 25.72 -8.59
N ALA A 733 5.83 25.37 -9.87
CA ALA A 733 6.74 24.40 -10.47
C ALA A 733 8.19 24.90 -10.42
N PHE A 734 9.10 24.03 -9.99
CA PHE A 734 10.53 24.30 -9.98
C PHE A 734 11.11 24.12 -11.38
N ARG A 735 10.90 25.14 -12.23
CA ARG A 735 11.37 25.21 -13.63
C ARG A 735 12.88 25.46 -13.78
N ASP A 736 13.69 25.05 -12.81
CA ASP A 736 15.16 25.22 -12.85
C ASP A 736 15.80 24.26 -13.87
N PRO A 737 16.73 24.72 -14.73
CA PRO A 737 17.36 23.87 -15.75
C PRO A 737 18.13 22.65 -15.21
N THR A 738 18.54 22.66 -13.94
CA THR A 738 19.23 21.54 -13.27
C THR A 738 18.28 20.49 -12.69
N TYR A 739 16.97 20.77 -12.60
CA TYR A 739 16.01 19.79 -12.12
C TYR A 739 15.89 18.62 -13.12
N PRO A 740 16.05 17.35 -12.71
CA PRO A 740 16.37 16.27 -13.65
C PRO A 740 15.17 15.65 -14.40
N PHE A 741 13.94 16.06 -14.11
CA PHE A 741 12.73 15.45 -14.69
C PHE A 741 11.83 16.49 -15.36
N GLY A 742 11.56 16.35 -16.66
CA GLY A 742 10.48 17.07 -17.35
C GLY A 742 9.10 16.41 -17.20
N PRO A 743 8.01 17.06 -17.63
CA PRO A 743 6.64 16.67 -17.32
C PRO A 743 6.21 15.30 -17.90
N ASP A 744 6.87 14.83 -18.96
CA ASP A 744 6.61 13.51 -19.55
C ASP A 744 7.46 12.37 -18.94
N TYR A 745 8.46 12.67 -18.10
CA TYR A 745 9.35 11.64 -17.53
C TYR A 745 8.58 10.59 -16.73
N TRP A 746 7.73 11.05 -15.81
CA TRP A 746 6.92 10.18 -14.96
C TRP A 746 5.79 9.47 -15.71
N LYS A 747 5.34 10.00 -16.85
CA LYS A 747 4.39 9.33 -17.76
C LYS A 747 4.99 8.10 -18.45
N GLN A 748 6.31 8.10 -18.68
CA GLN A 748 7.03 7.00 -19.32
C GLN A 748 7.52 5.95 -18.30
N LYS A 749 7.84 6.38 -17.07
CA LYS A 749 8.34 5.53 -15.99
C LYS A 749 7.22 4.82 -15.22
N LEU A 750 6.15 5.54 -14.84
CA LEU A 750 5.02 4.96 -14.13
C LEU A 750 4.00 4.44 -15.16
N ILE A 751 3.54 3.20 -15.02
CA ILE A 751 2.50 2.63 -15.90
C ILE A 751 1.48 1.90 -15.04
N LEU A 752 0.29 2.49 -14.88
CA LEU A 752 -0.81 1.80 -14.22
C LEU A 752 -1.68 1.11 -15.27
N ALA A 753 -1.58 -0.20 -15.34
CA ALA A 753 -2.40 -1.03 -16.22
C ALA A 753 -2.71 -2.39 -15.58
N LYS A 754 -3.83 -3.00 -15.99
CA LYS A 754 -4.30 -4.32 -15.57
C LYS A 754 -4.71 -5.13 -16.79
N LEU A 755 -4.80 -6.45 -16.65
CA LEU A 755 -5.49 -7.27 -17.64
C LEU A 755 -6.97 -7.45 -17.26
N GLU A 756 -7.87 -7.35 -18.23
CA GLU A 756 -9.28 -7.72 -18.08
C GLU A 756 -9.62 -8.88 -19.01
N LEU A 757 -10.38 -9.84 -18.50
CA LEU A 757 -10.77 -11.02 -19.24
C LEU A 757 -11.83 -10.66 -20.30
N ALA A 758 -11.46 -10.81 -21.57
CA ALA A 758 -12.34 -10.60 -22.71
C ALA A 758 -13.10 -11.88 -23.15
N GLY A 759 -12.70 -13.05 -22.64
CA GLY A 759 -13.44 -14.31 -22.80
C GLY A 759 -12.58 -15.56 -22.66
N ILE A 760 -13.21 -16.72 -22.52
CA ILE A 760 -12.55 -18.04 -22.54
C ILE A 760 -13.26 -18.92 -23.56
N ASN A 761 -12.50 -19.37 -24.55
CA ASN A 761 -12.92 -20.28 -25.60
C ASN A 761 -12.37 -21.68 -25.29
N VAL A 762 -13.27 -22.60 -24.95
CA VAL A 762 -12.94 -24.00 -24.63
C VAL A 762 -14.05 -24.93 -25.12
N PRO A 763 -13.74 -26.14 -25.63
CA PRO A 763 -14.76 -27.13 -25.95
C PRO A 763 -15.63 -27.45 -24.72
N THR A 764 -16.94 -27.54 -24.91
CA THR A 764 -17.88 -27.98 -23.86
C THR A 764 -17.77 -29.48 -23.55
N ARG A 765 -17.13 -30.23 -24.46
CA ARG A 765 -16.86 -31.67 -24.36
C ARG A 765 -15.47 -31.99 -24.89
N VAL A 766 -14.79 -32.94 -24.26
CA VAL A 766 -13.56 -33.57 -24.78
C VAL A 766 -13.66 -35.09 -24.61
N PHE A 767 -13.13 -35.85 -25.54
CA PHE A 767 -13.04 -37.29 -25.38
C PHE A 767 -11.70 -37.69 -24.75
N THR A 768 -11.69 -38.73 -23.92
CA THR A 768 -10.46 -39.26 -23.29
C THR A 768 -9.43 -39.61 -24.36
N GLY A 769 -8.24 -38.98 -24.30
CA GLY A 769 -7.18 -39.18 -25.28
C GLY A 769 -7.15 -38.16 -26.43
N ASP A 770 -8.07 -37.19 -26.47
CA ASP A 770 -7.95 -36.01 -27.34
C ASP A 770 -7.37 -34.80 -26.59
N ASP A 771 -6.66 -33.94 -27.31
CA ASP A 771 -6.14 -32.66 -26.80
C ASP A 771 -7.29 -31.72 -26.40
N LEU A 772 -7.28 -31.25 -25.15
CA LEU A 772 -8.16 -30.17 -24.71
C LEU A 772 -7.45 -28.82 -24.94
N LYS A 773 -7.89 -28.10 -25.97
CA LYS A 773 -7.39 -26.75 -26.31
C LYS A 773 -8.19 -25.68 -25.57
N ILE A 774 -7.48 -24.72 -24.97
CA ILE A 774 -8.05 -23.64 -24.17
C ILE A 774 -7.45 -22.32 -24.67
N GLU A 775 -8.29 -21.44 -25.21
CA GLU A 775 -7.93 -20.09 -25.66
C GLU A 775 -8.53 -19.07 -24.68
N VAL A 776 -7.69 -18.24 -24.08
CA VAL A 776 -8.08 -17.18 -23.13
C VAL A 776 -7.81 -15.83 -23.78
N LYS A 777 -8.84 -14.99 -23.86
CA LYS A 777 -8.74 -13.63 -24.42
C LYS A 777 -8.68 -12.62 -23.30
N ALA A 778 -7.73 -11.69 -23.38
CA ALA A 778 -7.59 -10.61 -22.41
C ALA A 778 -7.22 -9.29 -23.09
N ASN A 779 -7.73 -8.19 -22.55
CA ASN A 779 -7.34 -6.84 -22.92
C ASN A 779 -6.41 -6.28 -21.83
N MET A 780 -5.41 -5.49 -22.22
CA MET A 780 -4.74 -4.58 -21.29
C MET A 780 -5.55 -3.29 -21.21
N VAL A 781 -6.02 -2.97 -20.01
CA VAL A 781 -6.64 -1.68 -19.69
C VAL A 781 -5.57 -0.83 -19.02
N VAL A 782 -5.27 0.32 -19.62
CA VAL A 782 -4.34 1.32 -19.12
C VAL A 782 -5.15 2.41 -18.44
N GLU A 783 -4.78 2.76 -17.20
CA GLU A 783 -5.38 3.84 -16.40
C GLU A 783 -4.45 5.07 -16.28
N TYR A 784 -3.15 4.88 -16.52
CA TYR A 784 -2.09 5.90 -16.60
C TYR A 784 -0.94 5.41 -17.49
N PRO A 785 -0.31 6.26 -18.33
CA PRO A 785 -0.55 7.71 -18.46
C PRO A 785 -1.82 8.06 -19.24
N THR A 786 -2.09 7.34 -20.32
CA THR A 786 -3.25 7.59 -21.20
C THR A 786 -4.29 6.49 -20.99
N GLU A 787 -5.50 6.88 -20.56
CA GLU A 787 -6.62 5.94 -20.40
C GLU A 787 -6.98 5.25 -21.73
N GLY A 788 -7.07 3.92 -21.72
CA GLY A 788 -7.44 3.17 -22.92
C GLY A 788 -7.45 1.65 -22.75
N THR A 789 -8.02 0.95 -23.72
CA THR A 789 -8.14 -0.51 -23.74
C THR A 789 -7.63 -1.07 -25.06
N GLN A 790 -6.72 -2.03 -25.00
CA GLN A 790 -6.15 -2.70 -26.18
C GLN A 790 -5.97 -4.22 -25.94
N PRO A 791 -5.86 -5.06 -26.98
CA PRO A 791 -5.53 -6.47 -26.81
C PRO A 791 -4.21 -6.65 -26.05
N ALA A 792 -4.15 -7.52 -25.05
CA ALA A 792 -2.98 -7.67 -24.17
C ALA A 792 -1.72 -8.13 -24.92
N ASP A 793 -0.71 -7.27 -25.04
CA ASP A 793 0.58 -7.54 -25.68
C ASP A 793 1.61 -8.21 -24.75
N ARG A 794 1.32 -8.23 -23.44
CA ARG A 794 2.14 -8.83 -22.38
C ARG A 794 1.28 -9.29 -21.20
N GLY A 795 1.92 -9.96 -20.24
CA GLY A 795 1.31 -10.47 -19.01
C GLY A 795 1.33 -11.99 -18.90
N PHE A 796 0.59 -12.54 -17.94
CA PHE A 796 0.51 -13.98 -17.68
C PHE A 796 -0.95 -14.47 -17.63
N VAL A 797 -1.13 -15.74 -18.00
CA VAL A 797 -2.34 -16.52 -17.72
C VAL A 797 -1.89 -17.92 -17.27
N TYR A 798 -2.29 -18.33 -16.07
CA TYR A 798 -2.21 -19.71 -15.60
C TYR A 798 -3.57 -20.39 -15.74
N ILE A 799 -3.53 -21.69 -16.03
CA ILE A 799 -4.72 -22.53 -16.17
C ILE A 799 -4.50 -23.82 -15.41
N GLU A 800 -5.48 -24.20 -14.59
CA GLU A 800 -5.58 -25.51 -13.96
C GLU A 800 -6.92 -26.18 -14.33
N VAL A 801 -6.95 -27.51 -14.28
CA VAL A 801 -8.15 -28.31 -14.50
C VAL A 801 -8.36 -29.21 -13.30
N ARG A 802 -9.56 -29.19 -12.73
CA ARG A 802 -9.96 -29.99 -11.58
C ARG A 802 -11.09 -30.96 -11.92
N ASP A 803 -11.09 -32.12 -11.26
CA ASP A 803 -12.19 -33.09 -11.35
C ASP A 803 -13.44 -32.66 -10.56
N GLU A 804 -14.50 -33.46 -10.64
CA GLU A 804 -15.77 -33.23 -9.93
C GLU A 804 -15.66 -33.26 -8.39
N LYS A 805 -14.53 -33.75 -7.85
CA LYS A 805 -14.22 -33.74 -6.40
C LYS A 805 -13.36 -32.53 -6.01
N GLY A 806 -12.83 -31.78 -6.97
CA GLY A 806 -11.94 -30.64 -6.75
C GLY A 806 -10.44 -30.96 -6.80
N ASN A 807 -10.04 -32.20 -7.13
CA ASN A 807 -8.64 -32.58 -7.26
C ASN A 807 -8.03 -31.97 -8.52
N ILE A 808 -6.80 -31.45 -8.45
CA ILE A 808 -6.09 -30.92 -9.63
C ILE A 808 -5.62 -32.10 -10.51
N VAL A 809 -6.15 -32.19 -11.73
CA VAL A 809 -5.79 -33.23 -12.71
C VAL A 809 -4.88 -32.73 -13.83
N PHE A 810 -4.70 -31.41 -13.93
CA PHE A 810 -3.70 -30.74 -14.78
C PHE A 810 -3.44 -29.32 -14.29
N GLY A 811 -2.20 -28.84 -14.40
CA GLY A 811 -1.81 -27.48 -14.02
C GLY A 811 -1.49 -27.32 -12.52
N PRO A 812 -1.34 -26.07 -12.03
CA PRO A 812 -1.40 -24.82 -12.78
C PRO A 812 -0.26 -24.69 -13.80
N GLU A 813 -0.61 -24.48 -15.07
CA GLU A 813 0.32 -24.38 -16.20
C GLU A 813 0.19 -23.03 -16.90
N LYS A 814 1.30 -22.48 -17.41
CA LYS A 814 1.32 -21.12 -18.01
C LYS A 814 0.91 -21.17 -19.47
N ALA A 815 -0.22 -20.55 -19.79
CA ALA A 815 -0.67 -20.38 -21.18
C ALA A 815 0.26 -19.43 -21.94
N LYS A 816 0.54 -19.76 -23.20
CA LYS A 816 1.43 -18.98 -24.07
C LYS A 816 0.65 -17.86 -24.75
N LEU A 817 1.10 -16.62 -24.62
CA LEU A 817 0.65 -15.53 -25.48
C LEU A 817 1.05 -15.84 -26.94
N THR A 818 0.08 -16.11 -27.81
CA THR A 818 0.34 -16.47 -29.23
C THR A 818 0.27 -15.27 -30.17
N LYS A 819 -0.50 -14.26 -29.79
CA LYS A 819 -0.70 -12.97 -30.44
C LYS A 819 -1.33 -12.00 -29.44
N ALA A 820 -1.29 -10.70 -29.70
CA ALA A 820 -1.88 -9.70 -28.80
C ALA A 820 -3.34 -10.04 -28.44
N GLY A 821 -3.60 -10.10 -27.15
CA GLY A 821 -4.88 -10.41 -26.51
C GLY A 821 -5.30 -11.87 -26.51
N VAL A 822 -4.44 -12.82 -26.88
CA VAL A 822 -4.79 -14.25 -26.94
C VAL A 822 -3.69 -15.14 -26.33
N PHE A 823 -4.02 -15.78 -25.22
CA PHE A 823 -3.21 -16.78 -24.54
C PHE A 823 -3.77 -18.18 -24.84
N GLU A 824 -2.94 -19.13 -25.25
CA GLU A 824 -3.34 -20.49 -25.60
C GLU A 824 -2.62 -21.53 -24.74
N LEU A 825 -3.35 -22.56 -24.34
CA LEU A 825 -2.82 -23.77 -23.70
C LEU A 825 -3.45 -25.00 -24.36
N VAL A 826 -2.67 -26.06 -24.46
CA VAL A 826 -3.16 -27.38 -24.89
C VAL A 826 -2.85 -28.38 -23.78
N VAL A 827 -3.89 -28.93 -23.16
CA VAL A 827 -3.75 -30.10 -22.28
C VAL A 827 -3.60 -31.32 -23.20
N PRO A 828 -2.46 -32.04 -23.19
CA PRO A 828 -2.22 -33.12 -24.15
C PRO A 828 -3.18 -34.28 -23.97
N GLY A 829 -3.57 -34.95 -25.06
CA GLY A 829 -4.40 -36.15 -25.03
C GLY A 829 -3.86 -37.26 -24.10
N ALA A 830 -2.53 -37.35 -23.95
CA ALA A 830 -1.89 -38.27 -23.00
C ALA A 830 -2.22 -38.00 -21.51
N LYS A 831 -2.68 -36.79 -21.17
CA LYS A 831 -3.23 -36.46 -19.84
C LYS A 831 -4.73 -36.76 -19.79
N THR A 832 -5.50 -36.32 -20.79
CA THR A 832 -6.96 -36.54 -20.85
C THR A 832 -7.35 -38.01 -21.00
N ALA A 833 -6.45 -38.87 -21.48
CA ALA A 833 -6.62 -40.32 -21.53
C ALA A 833 -6.81 -40.97 -20.15
N ASN A 834 -6.27 -40.36 -19.09
CA ASN A 834 -6.35 -40.85 -17.72
C ASN A 834 -7.50 -40.23 -16.92
N TRP A 835 -8.31 -39.37 -17.55
CA TRP A 835 -9.46 -38.73 -16.92
C TRP A 835 -10.69 -39.65 -16.97
N GLU A 836 -11.45 -39.67 -15.89
CA GLU A 836 -12.73 -40.37 -15.84
C GLU A 836 -13.81 -39.61 -16.62
N ALA A 837 -14.88 -40.30 -16.99
CA ALA A 837 -16.02 -39.63 -17.64
C ALA A 837 -16.84 -38.87 -16.59
N GLY A 838 -17.02 -37.56 -16.77
CA GLY A 838 -17.66 -36.71 -15.75
C GLY A 838 -17.50 -35.22 -16.02
N ARG A 839 -17.83 -34.41 -15.00
CA ARG A 839 -17.63 -32.95 -15.02
C ARG A 839 -16.20 -32.59 -14.62
N TYR A 840 -15.59 -31.67 -15.35
CA TYR A 840 -14.31 -31.06 -14.99
C TYR A 840 -14.43 -29.54 -15.05
N ASP A 841 -13.90 -28.86 -14.05
CA ASP A 841 -13.89 -27.40 -13.98
C ASP A 841 -12.47 -26.87 -14.25
N ILE A 842 -12.40 -25.92 -15.17
CA ILE A 842 -11.17 -25.26 -15.65
C ILE A 842 -11.12 -23.89 -15.00
N TYR A 843 -10.09 -23.63 -14.21
CA TYR A 843 -9.85 -22.35 -13.57
C TYR A 843 -8.77 -21.62 -14.35
N VAL A 844 -9.03 -20.35 -14.66
CA VAL A 844 -8.14 -19.48 -15.42
C VAL A 844 -7.83 -18.26 -14.56
N LYS A 845 -6.55 -18.00 -14.31
CA LYS A 845 -6.03 -16.91 -13.47
C LYS A 845 -5.05 -16.08 -14.28
N GLY A 846 -5.21 -14.76 -14.35
CA GLY A 846 -4.36 -13.92 -15.19
C GLY A 846 -4.12 -12.51 -14.65
N GLY A 847 -3.10 -11.85 -15.17
CA GLY A 847 -2.69 -10.52 -14.76
C GLY A 847 -1.51 -9.97 -15.55
N LEU A 848 -1.17 -8.70 -15.33
CA LEU A 848 -0.13 -8.01 -16.11
C LEU A 848 1.30 -8.31 -15.63
N ILE A 849 1.47 -8.53 -14.33
CA ILE A 849 2.76 -8.79 -13.66
C ILE A 849 2.55 -9.98 -12.73
N GLU A 850 3.44 -10.99 -12.77
CA GLU A 850 3.29 -12.19 -11.93
C GLU A 850 3.25 -11.85 -10.44
N GLY A 851 2.37 -12.54 -9.71
CA GLY A 851 1.90 -12.14 -8.37
C GLY A 851 0.62 -11.31 -8.42
N VAL A 852 0.59 -10.23 -9.22
CA VAL A 852 -0.56 -9.32 -9.32
C VAL A 852 -1.65 -9.92 -10.22
N THR A 853 -2.64 -10.54 -9.58
CA THR A 853 -3.76 -11.18 -10.27
C THR A 853 -4.83 -10.16 -10.62
N SER A 854 -5.09 -9.95 -11.91
CA SER A 854 -6.12 -9.01 -12.39
C SER A 854 -7.48 -9.68 -12.63
N PHE A 855 -7.52 -10.99 -12.91
CA PHE A 855 -8.76 -11.76 -13.02
C PHE A 855 -8.58 -13.24 -12.64
N THR A 856 -9.66 -13.83 -12.16
CA THR A 856 -9.84 -15.29 -12.03
C THR A 856 -11.25 -15.65 -12.52
N GLU A 857 -11.39 -16.71 -13.30
CA GLU A 857 -12.67 -17.15 -13.90
C GLU A 857 -12.70 -18.68 -14.00
N LYS A 858 -13.92 -19.25 -13.99
CA LYS A 858 -14.17 -20.69 -14.12
C LYS A 858 -14.99 -21.03 -15.37
N LYS A 859 -14.62 -22.12 -16.04
CA LYS A 859 -15.42 -22.77 -17.09
C LYS A 859 -15.53 -24.26 -16.80
N THR A 860 -16.45 -24.93 -17.48
CA THR A 860 -16.72 -26.36 -17.26
C THR A 860 -16.64 -27.10 -18.60
N VAL A 861 -15.98 -28.26 -18.60
CA VAL A 861 -15.92 -29.22 -19.71
C VAL A 861 -16.44 -30.58 -19.24
N VAL A 862 -17.10 -31.32 -20.13
CA VAL A 862 -17.54 -32.70 -19.88
C VAL A 862 -16.58 -33.67 -20.57
N VAL A 863 -15.97 -34.57 -19.80
CA VAL A 863 -15.08 -35.61 -20.33
C VAL A 863 -15.90 -36.85 -20.68
N ILE A 864 -15.66 -37.41 -21.86
CA ILE A 864 -16.39 -38.56 -22.39
C ILE A 864 -15.39 -39.68 -22.74
N LYS A 865 -15.57 -40.87 -22.17
CA LYS A 865 -14.74 -42.03 -22.53
C LYS A 865 -14.96 -42.44 -23.98
N LYS A 866 -13.88 -42.58 -24.76
CA LYS A 866 -13.94 -43.13 -26.13
C LYS A 866 -14.39 -44.59 -26.08
N GLN A 867 -15.42 -44.93 -26.85
CA GLN A 867 -15.79 -46.34 -27.05
C GLN A 867 -14.79 -47.01 -27.98
N VAL A 868 -14.21 -48.14 -27.55
CA VAL A 868 -13.37 -48.98 -28.39
C VAL A 868 -14.27 -49.83 -29.30
N THR A 869 -14.52 -49.35 -30.51
CA THR A 869 -15.23 -50.13 -31.54
C THR A 869 -14.28 -51.18 -32.14
N SER A 870 -14.31 -52.39 -31.60
CA SER A 870 -13.67 -53.55 -32.22
C SER A 870 -14.21 -53.77 -33.64
N PRO A 871 -13.35 -53.98 -34.66
CA PRO A 871 -13.82 -54.13 -36.04
C PRO A 871 -14.49 -55.49 -36.25
N THR A 872 -15.79 -55.49 -36.57
CA THR A 872 -16.52 -56.71 -36.93
C THR A 872 -16.32 -57.04 -38.41
N THR A 873 -15.75 -58.21 -38.69
CA THR A 873 -15.46 -58.70 -40.05
C THR A 873 -16.72 -59.25 -40.73
N SER A 874 -17.04 -58.79 -41.95
CA SER A 874 -18.07 -59.42 -42.79
C SER A 874 -17.83 -59.19 -44.28
N SER A 875 -17.95 -60.24 -45.10
CA SER A 875 -17.71 -60.25 -46.55
C SER A 875 -18.32 -61.54 -47.16
N PRO A 876 -18.71 -61.63 -48.44
CA PRO A 876 -19.51 -60.64 -49.19
C PRO A 876 -20.62 -61.26 -50.09
N SER A 877 -21.60 -60.43 -50.53
CA SER A 877 -22.42 -60.64 -51.75
C SER A 877 -23.46 -61.81 -51.78
N PRO A 878 -24.39 -61.88 -52.78
CA PRO A 878 -24.51 -61.07 -54.02
C PRO A 878 -25.85 -60.35 -54.30
N SER A 879 -25.77 -59.35 -55.20
CA SER A 879 -26.85 -58.67 -55.95
C SER A 879 -27.47 -59.59 -57.04
N PRO A 880 -28.52 -59.22 -57.85
CA PRO A 880 -28.78 -57.95 -58.58
C PRO A 880 -30.25 -57.42 -58.39
N THR A 881 -30.78 -56.35 -59.03
CA THR A 881 -30.65 -55.87 -60.43
C THR A 881 -30.95 -54.36 -60.61
N THR A 882 -30.49 -53.81 -61.74
CA THR A 882 -30.41 -52.39 -62.14
C THR A 882 -31.58 -51.84 -62.98
N SER A 883 -31.72 -50.52 -63.04
CA SER A 883 -32.13 -49.79 -64.26
C SER A 883 -31.56 -48.35 -64.31
N SER A 884 -31.56 -47.75 -65.51
CA SER A 884 -30.95 -46.47 -65.96
C SER A 884 -31.65 -46.08 -67.31
N PRO A 885 -31.43 -44.94 -68.02
CA PRO A 885 -30.41 -43.88 -67.85
C PRO A 885 -30.89 -42.42 -68.08
N SER A 886 -29.95 -41.48 -68.11
CA SER A 886 -30.11 -40.10 -68.63
C SER A 886 -30.05 -40.03 -70.17
N PRO A 887 -30.42 -38.87 -70.77
CA PRO A 887 -29.65 -38.34 -71.91
C PRO A 887 -29.28 -36.84 -71.78
N THR A 888 -28.61 -36.30 -72.80
CA THR A 888 -27.66 -35.18 -72.73
C THR A 888 -28.10 -33.92 -73.51
N THR A 889 -27.62 -32.73 -73.08
CA THR A 889 -27.33 -31.50 -73.87
C THR A 889 -28.40 -30.85 -74.80
N SER A 890 -28.52 -29.51 -74.70
CA SER A 890 -28.22 -28.61 -75.84
C SER A 890 -28.17 -27.12 -75.47
N SER A 891 -27.47 -26.36 -76.32
CA SER A 891 -27.31 -24.90 -76.42
C SER A 891 -26.90 -24.62 -77.89
N PRO A 892 -26.66 -23.39 -78.41
CA PRO A 892 -26.75 -22.04 -77.82
C PRO A 892 -27.52 -21.05 -78.73
N THR A 893 -27.45 -19.73 -78.47
CA THR A 893 -27.48 -18.66 -79.49
C THR A 893 -26.83 -17.38 -78.94
N THR A 894 -26.18 -16.60 -79.80
CA THR A 894 -25.43 -15.35 -79.50
C THR A 894 -25.60 -14.32 -80.63
N SER A 895 -25.50 -13.02 -80.32
CA SER A 895 -25.25 -11.93 -81.27
C SER A 895 -24.60 -10.72 -80.56
N GLU A 896 -23.85 -9.89 -81.30
CA GLU A 896 -22.97 -8.81 -80.79
C GLU A 896 -23.48 -7.40 -81.14
N THR A 897 -22.90 -6.32 -80.56
CA THR A 897 -22.08 -5.29 -81.27
C THR A 897 -21.68 -4.08 -80.37
N SER A 898 -20.78 -3.22 -80.86
CA SER A 898 -20.12 -2.05 -80.19
C SER A 898 -19.86 -0.93 -81.24
N PRO A 899 -19.02 0.14 -81.08
CA PRO A 899 -18.41 0.84 -79.91
C PRO A 899 -18.41 2.43 -80.01
N THR A 900 -17.70 3.15 -79.08
CA THR A 900 -16.72 4.28 -79.34
C THR A 900 -16.87 5.71 -78.67
N LYS A 901 -16.09 5.95 -77.57
CA LYS A 901 -15.30 7.14 -77.08
C LYS A 901 -15.86 8.56 -76.66
N THR A 902 -15.16 9.12 -75.62
CA THR A 902 -15.02 10.52 -75.08
C THR A 902 -15.97 11.01 -73.95
N GLY A 903 -15.61 11.96 -73.02
CA GLY A 903 -14.28 12.49 -72.62
C GLY A 903 -14.23 13.85 -71.82
N VAL A 904 -13.25 14.00 -70.89
CA VAL A 904 -12.59 15.24 -70.31
C VAL A 904 -13.20 16.04 -69.09
N CYS A 905 -12.33 16.36 -68.11
CA CYS A 905 -12.33 17.42 -67.03
C CYS A 905 -13.10 17.32 -65.67
N GLY A 906 -12.55 18.03 -64.65
CA GLY A 906 -13.13 18.40 -63.32
C GLY A 906 -13.24 19.95 -63.16
N PRO A 907 -13.17 20.62 -61.96
CA PRO A 907 -12.72 20.18 -60.62
C PRO A 907 -13.47 20.78 -59.35
N ALA A 908 -12.98 20.44 -58.13
CA ALA A 908 -12.83 21.21 -56.86
C ALA A 908 -13.88 22.18 -56.21
N ALA A 909 -13.99 22.06 -54.86
CA ALA A 909 -13.96 23.12 -53.80
C ALA A 909 -15.22 23.84 -53.18
N LEU A 910 -15.19 23.93 -51.82
CA LEU A 910 -15.65 24.99 -50.87
C LEU A 910 -17.13 25.24 -50.43
N LEU A 911 -17.31 25.23 -49.09
CA LEU A 911 -18.08 26.08 -48.13
C LEU A 911 -19.51 26.65 -48.39
N GLY A 912 -20.34 26.58 -47.31
CA GLY A 912 -21.52 27.44 -47.02
C GLY A 912 -22.66 26.68 -46.31
N LEU A 913 -22.96 26.81 -45.01
CA LEU A 913 -23.54 27.91 -44.17
C LEU A 913 -25.06 28.15 -44.28
N ALA A 914 -25.68 28.48 -43.12
CA ALA A 914 -27.06 28.98 -42.88
C ALA A 914 -28.23 27.95 -43.03
N LEU A 915 -29.37 28.03 -42.30
CA LEU A 915 -29.73 28.81 -41.10
C LEU A 915 -30.92 28.16 -40.33
N ILE A 916 -31.09 28.53 -39.05
CA ILE A 916 -32.19 28.16 -38.12
C ILE A 916 -33.34 29.20 -38.21
N PRO A 917 -34.65 28.83 -38.10
CA PRO A 917 -35.46 29.30 -36.94
C PRO A 917 -36.73 28.51 -36.51
N LEU A 918 -36.87 28.27 -35.19
CA LEU A 918 -38.08 28.42 -34.32
C LEU A 918 -39.35 27.56 -34.64
N LEU A 919 -40.39 27.31 -33.80
CA LEU A 919 -40.90 27.62 -32.43
C LEU A 919 -41.98 26.52 -32.12
N LEU A 920 -42.54 26.15 -30.95
CA LEU A 920 -42.66 26.56 -29.52
C LEU A 920 -42.15 25.39 -28.59
N ARG A 921 -42.22 25.28 -27.24
CA ARG A 921 -42.99 25.83 -26.09
C ARG A 921 -44.40 25.18 -25.86
N ARG A 922 -44.91 24.93 -24.64
CA ARG A 922 -44.47 25.27 -23.25
C ARG A 922 -45.23 24.46 -22.18
N ARG A 923 -44.67 24.41 -20.96
CA ARG A 923 -45.24 24.02 -19.64
C ARG A 923 -45.23 22.51 -19.33
N LYS A 924 -45.05 22.10 -18.07
CA LYS A 924 -44.87 22.92 -16.85
C LYS A 924 -43.62 22.53 -16.09
#